data_AF-A0A9J7BS58-F1
#
_entry.id   AF-A0A9J7BS58-F1
#
_cell.length_a   1.000
_cell.length_b   1.000
_cell.length_c   1.000
_cell.angle_alpha   90.00
_cell.angle_beta   90.00
_cell.angle_gamma   90.00
#
_symmetry.space_group_name_H-M   'P 1'
#
loop_
_entity.id
_entity.type
_entity.pdbx_description
1 polymer ?
#
loop_
_entity_poly.entity_id
_entity_poly.type
_entity_poly.pdbx_seq_one_letter_code
_entity_poly.pdbx_strand_id
1 'polypeptide(L)'
;MTDPSEFLARFSDTTDKTTQLFAKRLQTATQRFNEHVNEVRKDLFDLQQKTALPSDFFQQWTQYTTDFAQRWILYWDTLRQRGDNFIAHEQAGKPPVLHFDYELIVDARTFDRPANYALLRLLPPAGVTTDPKRRPYIIIDPRAGHGPGIGGFKDDSQAGVAMRDGHPVYFVMFYPKPVPGQTLLDVCAAEKRFVRKVRELHPHSAKPVVIGNCQGGWAAMMLAASDPDSVGPLVINGAPMSYWGGSWSEGEGENPMRYSGGLLGGSWLSSFVADLGDGIFDGANLVLNFEDLNPANTFWDKYYNLFANVDNEPERFLDFERWWGGYSLLNKQEIEWIVQNLFVGNRIWSGSKTDLGGMTFDLRDIKSPIILFASMGDNITPPQQAFNWIADIYHSTDEIKARGHVIIGLVHKSIGHLGIFVSGKVAKKEYTEIVSVLKTIEMLPPGIYGMHIIESKDEDGKPQYDVEFIEHSLEDITDRLNRFKRQDERPFQAVADISEFNQRAYDLFLSPIVKSWSNQYTAMMGRLFHPMRFQRWAISNLNPWLWWLEPAADKVKENRQPVASDQELRKFERGFSDLISASLDYYRDVRDAASEAMFFQTYGSLVSHKPQADVSQQSSDDDLTASERIAKAVSQGGYAEAIARAGYLLSARGKPLPLAQFELKKKLIAKYGHLIPKVTPEQMRIIRGNQEVICRHAPQRALKTLPLLLSTPTDQENFLTLIEAVVDDYSATFGMTEEQSTMLQRIRDVLHVPEQTPELARV
;
A
#
# COMPACT_ATOMS: atom_id res chain seq x y z
N MET A 1 -16.81 -19.10 -35.47
CA MET A 1 -15.90 -20.25 -35.29
C MET A 1 -14.58 -19.86 -35.92
N THR A 2 -13.55 -19.67 -35.12
CA THR A 2 -12.18 -19.36 -35.57
C THR A 2 -11.58 -20.57 -36.29
N ASP A 3 -10.68 -20.31 -37.23
CA ASP A 3 -9.97 -21.31 -38.01
C ASP A 3 -9.06 -22.16 -37.09
N PRO A 4 -9.19 -23.50 -37.08
CA PRO A 4 -8.32 -24.39 -36.30
C PRO A 4 -6.81 -24.17 -36.54
N SER A 5 -6.39 -23.77 -37.74
CA SER A 5 -4.98 -23.43 -38.01
C SER A 5 -4.50 -22.20 -37.26
N GLU A 6 -5.35 -21.17 -37.17
CA GLU A 6 -5.04 -19.93 -36.46
C GLU A 6 -4.92 -20.17 -34.95
N PHE A 7 -5.77 -21.04 -34.39
CA PHE A 7 -5.68 -21.47 -32.99
C PHE A 7 -4.36 -22.22 -32.72
N LEU A 8 -3.99 -23.20 -33.55
CA LEU A 8 -2.76 -23.96 -33.38
C LEU A 8 -1.51 -23.08 -33.50
N ALA A 9 -1.50 -22.13 -34.45
CA ALA A 9 -0.38 -21.20 -34.61
C ALA A 9 -0.20 -20.29 -33.37
N ARG A 10 -1.30 -19.77 -32.81
CA ARG A 10 -1.28 -18.93 -31.59
C ARG A 10 -0.93 -19.71 -30.33
N PHE A 11 -1.39 -20.96 -30.25
CA PHE A 11 -1.02 -21.88 -29.16
C PHE A 11 0.49 -22.17 -29.17
N SER A 12 1.06 -22.44 -30.35
CA SER A 12 2.50 -22.61 -30.51
C SER A 12 3.27 -21.36 -30.08
N ASP A 13 2.88 -20.18 -30.58
CA ASP A 13 3.55 -18.90 -30.24
C ASP A 13 3.51 -18.58 -28.74
N THR A 14 2.37 -18.82 -28.07
CA THR A 14 2.23 -18.64 -26.62
C THR A 14 3.12 -19.61 -25.85
N THR A 15 3.18 -20.88 -26.30
CA THR A 15 4.01 -21.92 -25.69
C THR A 15 5.50 -21.59 -25.84
N ASP A 16 5.92 -21.13 -27.02
CA ASP A 16 7.29 -20.75 -27.30
C ASP A 16 7.73 -19.56 -26.45
N LYS A 17 6.91 -18.50 -26.38
CA LYS A 17 7.16 -17.32 -25.53
C LYS A 17 7.25 -17.68 -24.05
N THR A 18 6.33 -18.52 -23.58
CA THR A 18 6.31 -18.96 -22.17
C THR A 18 7.54 -19.80 -21.85
N THR A 19 7.97 -20.66 -22.78
CA THR A 19 9.19 -21.48 -22.63
C THR A 19 10.45 -20.63 -22.60
N GLN A 20 10.54 -19.61 -23.47
CA GLN A 20 11.66 -18.66 -23.46
C GLN A 20 11.69 -17.84 -22.15
N LEU A 21 10.53 -17.39 -21.68
CA LEU A 21 10.42 -16.69 -20.40
C LEU A 21 10.88 -17.58 -19.24
N PHE A 22 10.39 -18.81 -19.16
CA PHE A 22 10.79 -19.78 -18.13
C PHE A 22 12.30 -20.06 -18.17
N ALA A 23 12.88 -20.28 -19.36
CA ALA A 23 14.31 -20.48 -19.51
C ALA A 23 15.12 -19.25 -19.04
N LYS A 24 14.69 -18.03 -19.37
CA LYS A 24 15.32 -16.79 -18.91
C LYS A 24 15.25 -16.67 -17.38
N ARG A 25 14.10 -16.98 -16.77
CA ARG A 25 13.93 -16.99 -15.30
C ARG A 25 14.85 -17.98 -14.62
N LEU A 26 14.90 -19.22 -15.13
CA LEU A 26 15.77 -20.26 -14.59
C LEU A 26 17.25 -19.86 -14.70
N GLN A 27 17.65 -19.25 -15.82
CA GLN A 27 19.01 -18.73 -15.99
C GLN A 27 19.34 -17.66 -14.94
N THR A 28 18.43 -16.70 -14.71
CA THR A 28 18.62 -15.67 -13.68
C THR A 28 18.69 -16.27 -12.27
N ALA A 29 17.80 -17.20 -11.92
CA ALA A 29 17.81 -17.88 -10.63
C ALA A 29 19.12 -18.64 -10.41
N THR A 30 19.57 -19.40 -11.42
CA THR A 30 20.85 -20.12 -11.36
C THR A 30 22.05 -19.18 -11.28
N GLN A 31 22.01 -18.05 -11.99
CA GLN A 31 23.07 -17.04 -11.89
C GLN A 31 23.17 -16.48 -10.47
N ARG A 32 22.05 -16.01 -9.89
CA ARG A 32 22.01 -15.48 -8.51
C ARG A 32 22.48 -16.49 -7.48
N PHE A 33 22.02 -17.75 -7.60
CA PHE A 33 22.46 -18.83 -6.73
C PHE A 33 23.97 -19.04 -6.83
N ASN A 34 24.51 -19.13 -8.06
CA ASN A 34 25.94 -19.31 -8.25
C ASN A 34 26.76 -18.12 -7.75
N GLU A 35 26.29 -16.89 -7.94
CA GLU A 35 26.93 -15.68 -7.41
C GLU A 35 27.01 -15.74 -5.88
N HIS A 36 25.88 -15.97 -5.20
CA HIS A 36 25.82 -16.07 -3.74
C HIS A 36 26.68 -17.24 -3.20
N VAL A 37 26.60 -18.43 -3.81
CA VAL A 37 27.41 -19.59 -3.41
C VAL A 37 28.90 -19.33 -3.63
N ASN A 38 29.28 -18.65 -4.71
CA ASN A 38 30.69 -18.32 -4.97
C ASN A 38 31.22 -17.28 -3.98
N GLU A 39 30.41 -16.28 -3.59
CA GLU A 39 30.76 -15.32 -2.54
C GLU A 39 31.00 -16.03 -1.21
N VAL A 40 30.05 -16.87 -0.77
CA VAL A 40 30.19 -17.64 0.48
C VAL A 40 31.38 -18.62 0.40
N ARG A 41 31.58 -19.30 -0.73
CA ARG A 41 32.71 -20.20 -0.93
C ARG A 41 34.04 -19.47 -0.86
N LYS A 42 34.13 -18.26 -1.41
CA LYS A 42 35.34 -17.44 -1.35
C LYS A 42 35.63 -17.04 0.10
N ASP A 43 34.61 -16.60 0.84
CA ASP A 43 34.76 -16.25 2.25
C ASP A 43 35.20 -17.45 3.10
N LEU A 44 34.59 -18.63 2.88
CA LEU A 44 34.96 -19.88 3.54
C LEU A 44 36.36 -20.37 3.16
N PHE A 45 36.78 -20.19 1.90
CA PHE A 45 38.11 -20.55 1.44
C PHE A 45 39.19 -19.62 2.02
N ASP A 46 38.92 -18.30 2.05
CA ASP A 46 39.80 -17.31 2.68
C ASP A 46 39.94 -17.58 4.19
N LEU A 47 38.85 -18.03 4.84
CA LEU A 47 38.86 -18.49 6.23
C LEU A 47 39.75 -19.73 6.37
N GLN A 48 39.57 -20.75 5.53
CA GLN A 48 40.36 -21.98 5.57
C GLN A 48 41.86 -21.72 5.36
N GLN A 49 42.24 -20.78 4.49
CA GLN A 49 43.65 -20.41 4.28
C GLN A 49 44.26 -19.63 5.46
N LYS A 50 43.46 -18.79 6.14
CA LYS A 50 43.90 -18.05 7.33
C LYS A 50 43.98 -18.95 8.57
N THR A 51 43.21 -20.02 8.60
CA THR A 51 43.17 -21.02 9.68
C THR A 51 44.35 -22.00 9.55
N ALA A 52 45.58 -21.55 9.77
CA ALA A 52 46.66 -22.49 10.08
C ALA A 52 46.31 -23.13 11.44
N LEU A 53 46.06 -24.46 11.50
CA LEU A 53 45.63 -25.18 12.71
C LEU A 53 46.32 -24.62 13.96
N PRO A 54 45.65 -23.76 14.74
CA PRO A 54 46.30 -23.08 15.84
C PRO A 54 46.63 -24.12 16.92
N SER A 55 47.65 -23.87 17.74
CA SER A 55 47.87 -24.61 18.99
C SER A 55 46.62 -24.68 19.86
N ASP A 56 45.70 -23.74 19.65
CA ASP A 56 44.50 -23.50 20.45
C ASP A 56 43.21 -24.02 19.78
N PHE A 57 43.30 -24.79 18.68
CA PHE A 57 42.12 -25.33 17.96
C PHE A 57 41.16 -26.08 18.90
N PHE A 58 41.70 -26.94 19.77
CA PHE A 58 40.90 -27.70 20.73
C PHE A 58 40.17 -26.79 21.74
N GLN A 59 40.82 -25.71 22.17
CA GLN A 59 40.21 -24.72 23.06
C GLN A 59 39.10 -23.95 22.34
N GLN A 60 39.35 -23.46 21.12
CA GLN A 60 38.36 -22.77 20.31
C GLN A 60 37.15 -23.67 19.99
N TRP A 61 37.39 -24.94 19.69
CA TRP A 61 36.35 -25.94 19.46
C TRP A 61 35.51 -26.20 20.71
N THR A 62 36.15 -26.33 21.87
CA THR A 62 35.44 -26.53 23.15
C THR A 62 34.60 -25.31 23.52
N GLN A 63 35.15 -24.11 23.35
CA GLN A 63 34.43 -22.84 23.56
C GLN A 63 33.23 -22.73 22.62
N TYR A 64 33.44 -22.97 21.33
CA TYR A 64 32.36 -22.96 20.33
C TYR A 64 31.28 -23.99 20.64
N THR A 65 31.65 -25.23 20.97
CA THR A 65 30.67 -26.30 21.25
C THR A 65 29.84 -25.98 22.48
N THR A 66 30.46 -25.39 23.51
CA THR A 66 29.77 -24.92 24.72
C THR A 66 28.79 -23.80 24.37
N ASP A 67 29.25 -22.78 23.65
CA ASP A 67 28.41 -21.67 23.18
C ASP A 67 27.25 -22.16 22.31
N PHE A 68 27.51 -23.05 21.35
CA PHE A 68 26.52 -23.64 20.46
C PHE A 68 25.44 -24.39 21.23
N ALA A 69 25.81 -25.23 22.20
CA ALA A 69 24.87 -25.96 23.04
C ALA A 69 24.02 -25.00 23.90
N GLN A 70 24.64 -23.97 24.47
CA GLN A 70 23.94 -22.93 25.23
C GLN A 70 22.95 -22.15 24.35
N ARG A 71 23.35 -21.76 23.13
CA ARG A 71 22.48 -21.07 22.18
C ARG A 71 21.27 -21.91 21.79
N TRP A 72 21.42 -23.22 21.64
CA TRP A 72 20.29 -24.11 21.39
C TRP A 72 19.29 -24.17 22.54
N ILE A 73 19.76 -24.25 23.79
CA ILE A 73 18.88 -24.26 24.96
C ILE A 73 18.07 -22.95 25.01
N LEU A 74 18.74 -21.81 24.85
CA LEU A 74 18.09 -20.49 24.87
C LEU A 74 17.15 -20.27 23.67
N TYR A 75 17.52 -20.79 22.49
CA TYR A 75 16.68 -20.76 21.30
C TYR A 75 15.37 -21.54 21.53
N TRP A 76 15.46 -22.77 22.02
CA TRP A 76 14.28 -23.58 22.30
C TRP A 76 13.44 -22.99 23.42
N ASP A 77 14.04 -22.44 24.46
CA ASP A 77 13.31 -21.74 25.52
C ASP A 77 12.57 -20.52 24.97
N THR A 78 13.18 -19.76 24.06
CA THR A 78 12.51 -18.65 23.37
C THR A 78 11.31 -19.15 22.55
N LEU A 79 11.43 -20.28 21.83
CA LEU A 79 10.29 -20.87 21.12
C LEU A 79 9.18 -21.38 22.04
N ARG A 80 9.54 -21.89 23.23
CA ARG A 80 8.58 -22.27 24.29
C ARG A 80 7.83 -21.05 24.81
N GLN A 81 8.55 -19.97 25.12
CA GLN A 81 7.98 -18.68 25.54
C GLN A 81 7.06 -18.11 24.46
N ARG A 82 7.40 -18.25 23.17
CA ARG A 82 6.51 -17.88 22.05
C ARG A 82 5.18 -18.63 22.14
N GLY A 83 5.22 -19.94 22.39
CA GLY A 83 4.01 -20.76 22.56
C GLY A 83 3.17 -20.33 23.76
N ASP A 84 3.82 -20.08 24.90
CA ASP A 84 3.15 -19.59 26.12
C ASP A 84 2.51 -18.21 25.92
N ASN A 85 3.23 -17.28 25.28
CA ASN A 85 2.71 -15.96 24.93
C ASN A 85 1.50 -16.06 24.01
N PHE A 86 1.53 -16.96 23.02
CA PHE A 86 0.40 -17.23 22.14
C PHE A 86 -0.83 -17.74 22.92
N ILE A 87 -0.64 -18.70 23.83
CA ILE A 87 -1.72 -19.23 24.67
C ILE A 87 -2.29 -18.17 25.60
N ALA A 88 -1.43 -17.41 26.28
CA ALA A 88 -1.83 -16.31 27.15
C ALA A 88 -2.63 -15.25 26.38
N HIS A 89 -2.21 -14.94 25.14
CA HIS A 89 -2.90 -14.00 24.27
C HIS A 89 -4.28 -14.50 23.82
N GLU A 90 -4.40 -15.79 23.46
CA GLU A 90 -5.69 -16.45 23.16
C GLU A 90 -6.63 -16.40 24.38
N GLN A 91 -6.12 -16.71 25.58
CA GLN A 91 -6.89 -16.69 26.83
C GLN A 91 -7.36 -15.27 27.23
N ALA A 92 -6.54 -14.26 26.95
CA ALA A 92 -6.89 -12.85 27.15
C ALA A 92 -7.94 -12.33 26.15
N GLY A 93 -8.42 -13.16 25.21
CA GLY A 93 -9.38 -12.77 24.19
C GLY A 93 -8.77 -12.01 23.00
N LYS A 94 -7.45 -12.10 22.82
CA LYS A 94 -6.66 -11.44 21.76
C LYS A 94 -6.89 -9.92 21.69
N PRO A 95 -6.53 -9.18 22.74
CA PRO A 95 -6.56 -7.72 22.68
C PRO A 95 -5.68 -7.19 21.53
N PRO A 96 -5.96 -6.01 20.97
CA PRO A 96 -5.09 -5.41 19.96
C PRO A 96 -3.66 -5.25 20.50
N VAL A 97 -2.66 -5.56 19.67
CA VAL A 97 -1.24 -5.44 20.03
C VAL A 97 -0.74 -4.02 19.74
N LEU A 98 -1.27 -3.07 20.50
CA LEU A 98 -0.86 -1.66 20.45
C LEU A 98 0.18 -1.38 21.53
N HIS A 99 1.17 -0.55 21.20
CA HIS A 99 2.13 -0.04 22.18
C HIS A 99 1.52 1.04 23.09
N PHE A 100 0.51 1.75 22.59
CA PHE A 100 -0.12 2.86 23.29
C PHE A 100 -1.37 2.40 24.05
N ASP A 101 -1.59 2.99 25.23
CA ASP A 101 -2.85 2.89 25.94
C ASP A 101 -3.99 3.47 25.08
N TYR A 102 -5.21 3.00 25.30
CA TYR A 102 -6.35 3.40 24.48
C TYR A 102 -7.66 3.40 25.25
N GLU A 103 -8.59 4.19 24.73
CA GLU A 103 -9.98 4.24 25.19
C GLU A 103 -10.91 3.75 24.08
N LEU A 104 -11.88 2.90 24.43
CA LEU A 104 -12.94 2.49 23.52
C LEU A 104 -13.95 3.63 23.32
N ILE A 105 -14.10 4.12 22.10
CA ILE A 105 -15.01 5.23 21.75
C ILE A 105 -16.34 4.69 21.22
N VAL A 106 -16.29 3.70 20.32
CA VAL A 106 -17.48 3.09 19.72
C VAL A 106 -17.26 1.60 19.47
N ASP A 107 -18.25 0.78 19.79
CA ASP A 107 -18.27 -0.65 19.48
C ASP A 107 -19.37 -0.95 18.45
N ALA A 108 -18.98 -1.33 17.23
CA ALA A 108 -19.93 -1.58 16.15
C ALA A 108 -20.76 -2.86 16.35
N ARG A 109 -20.43 -3.73 17.31
CA ARG A 109 -21.27 -4.89 17.65
C ARG A 109 -22.62 -4.45 18.26
N THR A 110 -22.71 -3.21 18.71
CA THR A 110 -23.92 -2.61 19.28
C THR A 110 -24.78 -1.87 18.26
N PHE A 111 -24.36 -1.80 17.00
CA PHE A 111 -25.12 -1.13 15.94
C PHE A 111 -26.29 -1.98 15.44
N ASP A 112 -27.27 -1.32 14.80
CA ASP A 112 -28.41 -1.98 14.15
C ASP A 112 -27.97 -3.03 13.12
N ARG A 113 -26.89 -2.72 12.39
CA ARG A 113 -26.13 -3.67 11.57
C ARG A 113 -24.79 -3.92 12.26
N PRO A 114 -24.67 -4.99 13.06
CA PRO A 114 -23.51 -5.19 13.90
C PRO A 114 -22.30 -5.64 13.08
N ALA A 115 -21.13 -5.10 13.41
CA ALA A 115 -19.85 -5.54 12.87
C ALA A 115 -18.84 -5.77 14.01
N ASN A 116 -17.90 -6.69 13.85
CA ASN A 116 -16.86 -7.01 14.83
C ASN A 116 -15.76 -5.94 14.92
N TYR A 117 -16.07 -4.68 14.64
CA TYR A 117 -15.12 -3.58 14.61
C TYR A 117 -15.39 -2.59 15.74
N ALA A 118 -14.36 -1.89 16.18
CA ALA A 118 -14.48 -0.84 17.17
C ALA A 118 -13.51 0.31 16.90
N LEU A 119 -13.90 1.51 17.30
CA LEU A 119 -13.08 2.71 17.24
C LEU A 119 -12.42 2.95 18.59
N LEU A 120 -11.09 3.00 18.59
CA LEU A 120 -10.27 3.34 19.75
C LEU A 120 -9.69 4.74 19.60
N ARG A 121 -9.54 5.46 20.71
CA ARG A 121 -8.70 6.65 20.81
C ARG A 121 -7.39 6.25 21.47
N LEU A 122 -6.27 6.48 20.79
CA LEU A 122 -4.95 6.22 21.38
C LEU A 122 -4.58 7.38 22.31
N LEU A 123 -4.04 7.04 23.48
CA LEU A 123 -3.58 8.01 24.46
C LEU A 123 -2.11 8.36 24.15
N PRO A 124 -1.75 9.65 24.17
CA PRO A 124 -0.37 10.05 23.92
C PRO A 124 0.56 9.49 25.00
N PRO A 125 1.76 9.00 24.63
CA PRO A 125 2.73 8.53 25.61
C PRO A 125 3.24 9.69 26.49
N ALA A 126 3.88 9.36 27.60
CA ALA A 126 4.37 10.35 28.55
C ALA A 126 5.28 11.39 27.86
N GLY A 127 5.01 12.69 28.09
CA GLY A 127 5.75 13.80 27.48
C GLY A 127 5.26 14.24 26.10
N VAL A 128 4.33 13.51 25.48
CA VAL A 128 3.68 13.91 24.22
C VAL A 128 2.32 14.55 24.52
N THR A 129 2.00 15.65 23.82
CA THR A 129 0.70 16.32 23.94
C THR A 129 0.03 16.42 22.59
N THR A 130 -1.27 16.17 22.55
CA THR A 130 -2.09 16.28 21.33
C THR A 130 -3.10 17.40 21.48
N ASP A 131 -3.35 18.14 20.40
CA ASP A 131 -4.34 19.23 20.38
C ASP A 131 -5.63 18.75 19.69
N PRO A 132 -6.78 18.71 20.39
CA PRO A 132 -8.06 18.36 19.78
C PRO A 132 -8.48 19.26 18.59
N LYS A 133 -7.89 20.43 18.40
CA LYS A 133 -8.15 21.31 17.24
C LYS A 133 -7.30 20.93 16.03
N ARG A 134 -6.23 20.16 16.20
CA ARG A 134 -5.45 19.63 15.09
C ARG A 134 -6.22 18.53 14.36
N ARG A 135 -5.86 18.32 13.09
CA ARG A 135 -6.50 17.31 12.23
C ARG A 135 -6.39 15.92 12.88
N PRO A 136 -7.49 15.21 13.16
CA PRO A 136 -7.42 13.85 13.69
C PRO A 136 -6.95 12.85 12.63
N TYR A 137 -6.31 11.78 13.07
CA TYR A 137 -5.86 10.66 12.25
C TYR A 137 -6.68 9.42 12.58
N ILE A 138 -7.09 8.66 11.57
CA ILE A 138 -7.80 7.38 11.71
C ILE A 138 -6.96 6.33 10.99
N ILE A 139 -6.44 5.35 11.72
CA ILE A 139 -5.64 4.25 11.17
C ILE A 139 -6.52 3.01 11.05
N ILE A 140 -6.58 2.43 9.84
CA ILE A 140 -7.30 1.21 9.51
C ILE A 140 -6.28 0.12 9.15
N ASP A 141 -6.16 -0.85 10.04
CA ASP A 141 -5.23 -1.96 9.90
C ASP A 141 -5.80 -3.13 9.09
N PRO A 142 -4.92 -3.97 8.50
CA PRO A 142 -5.37 -5.07 7.67
C PRO A 142 -5.97 -6.21 8.50
N ARG A 143 -7.12 -6.73 8.08
CA ARG A 143 -7.68 -8.01 8.54
C ARG A 143 -7.19 -9.19 7.68
N ALA A 144 -5.91 -9.18 7.34
CA ALA A 144 -5.29 -10.13 6.42
C ALA A 144 -4.86 -11.44 7.13
N GLY A 145 -5.75 -11.98 7.97
CA GLY A 145 -5.51 -13.18 8.79
C GLY A 145 -4.90 -12.93 10.16
N HIS A 146 -4.19 -11.82 10.34
CA HIS A 146 -3.65 -11.36 11.63
C HIS A 146 -4.67 -10.56 12.44
N GLY A 147 -4.33 -10.27 13.70
CA GLY A 147 -5.05 -9.40 14.61
C GLY A 147 -4.66 -7.93 14.41
N PRO A 148 -5.46 -7.00 14.95
CA PRO A 148 -5.21 -5.57 14.80
C PRO A 148 -4.03 -5.10 15.67
N GLY A 149 -3.36 -4.02 15.24
CA GLY A 149 -2.40 -3.27 16.06
C GLY A 149 -1.09 -2.92 15.36
N ILE A 150 -0.86 -3.42 14.15
CA ILE A 150 0.39 -3.24 13.40
C ILE A 150 0.72 -1.76 13.16
N GLY A 151 -0.28 -0.91 12.88
CA GLY A 151 -0.11 0.53 12.68
C GLY A 151 0.29 1.33 13.94
N GLY A 152 0.22 0.71 15.12
CA GLY A 152 0.58 1.29 16.42
C GLY A 152 1.43 0.36 17.29
N PHE A 153 2.11 -0.60 16.66
CA PHE A 153 2.80 -1.71 17.35
C PHE A 153 4.06 -1.28 18.13
N LYS A 154 4.61 -0.10 17.81
CA LYS A 154 5.81 0.49 18.44
C LYS A 154 5.64 2.00 18.62
N ASP A 155 6.48 2.60 19.44
CA ASP A 155 6.56 4.06 19.56
C ASP A 155 6.93 4.70 18.19
N ASP A 156 7.90 4.11 17.48
CA ASP A 156 8.22 4.46 16.08
C ASP A 156 7.25 3.78 15.10
N SER A 157 6.01 4.28 15.07
CA SER A 157 4.92 3.83 14.20
C SER A 157 4.15 5.01 13.61
N GLN A 158 3.22 4.73 12.69
CA GLN A 158 2.32 5.74 12.11
C GLN A 158 1.57 6.52 13.20
N ALA A 159 1.05 5.81 14.21
CA ALA A 159 0.38 6.40 15.35
C ALA A 159 1.33 7.28 16.17
N GLY A 160 2.53 6.80 16.48
CA GLY A 160 3.51 7.54 17.26
C GLY A 160 4.00 8.81 16.55
N VAL A 161 4.28 8.74 15.24
CA VAL A 161 4.67 9.90 14.43
C VAL A 161 3.58 10.98 14.45
N ALA A 162 2.32 10.61 14.24
CA ALA A 162 1.21 11.57 14.25
C ALA A 162 0.99 12.19 15.65
N MET A 163 1.06 11.40 16.73
CA MET A 163 0.91 11.91 18.10
C MET A 163 2.05 12.84 18.49
N ARG A 164 3.31 12.53 18.12
CA ARG A 164 4.47 13.40 18.39
C ARG A 164 4.39 14.72 17.63
N ASP A 165 3.78 14.74 16.44
CA ASP A 165 3.41 15.98 15.74
C ASP A 165 2.14 16.63 16.33
N GLY A 166 1.60 16.15 17.45
CA GLY A 166 0.52 16.79 18.20
C GLY A 166 -0.90 16.55 17.68
N HIS A 167 -1.10 15.52 16.85
CA HIS A 167 -2.41 15.18 16.30
C HIS A 167 -3.16 14.15 17.17
N PRO A 168 -4.49 14.27 17.34
CA PRO A 168 -5.31 13.21 17.91
C PRO A 168 -5.30 11.98 17.00
N VAL A 169 -5.07 10.79 17.56
CA VAL A 169 -5.00 9.53 16.80
C VAL A 169 -6.09 8.56 17.25
N TYR A 170 -6.81 8.05 16.28
CA TYR A 170 -7.81 7.01 16.41
C TYR A 170 -7.39 5.78 15.63
N PHE A 171 -7.81 4.63 16.13
CA PHE A 171 -7.44 3.35 15.58
C PHE A 171 -8.68 2.46 15.43
N VAL A 172 -8.87 1.93 14.23
CA VAL A 172 -9.96 1.00 13.93
C VAL A 172 -9.48 -0.42 14.21
N MET A 173 -9.94 -1.00 15.32
CA MET A 173 -9.66 -2.39 15.67
C MET A 173 -10.79 -3.32 15.21
N PHE A 174 -10.51 -4.62 15.20
CA PHE A 174 -11.51 -5.66 15.02
C PHE A 174 -11.32 -6.79 16.03
N TYR A 175 -12.42 -7.36 16.50
CA TYR A 175 -12.42 -8.52 17.37
C TYR A 175 -12.09 -9.80 16.58
N PRO A 176 -11.52 -10.84 17.20
CA PRO A 176 -11.05 -12.03 16.48
C PRO A 176 -12.14 -12.81 15.75
N LYS A 177 -13.37 -12.77 16.27
CA LYS A 177 -14.52 -13.48 15.70
C LYS A 177 -15.45 -12.47 15.01
N PRO A 178 -15.88 -12.72 13.76
CA PRO A 178 -16.92 -11.92 13.13
C PRO A 178 -18.25 -12.05 13.88
N VAL A 179 -19.12 -11.05 13.73
CA VAL A 179 -20.52 -11.19 14.15
C VAL A 179 -21.23 -12.10 13.13
N PRO A 180 -22.09 -13.04 13.56
CA PRO A 180 -22.83 -13.89 12.62
C PRO A 180 -23.60 -13.09 11.58
N GLY A 181 -23.44 -13.44 10.29
CA GLY A 181 -24.12 -12.77 9.18
C GLY A 181 -23.54 -11.42 8.76
N GLN A 182 -22.51 -10.91 9.46
CA GLN A 182 -21.79 -9.70 9.06
C GLN A 182 -21.17 -9.86 7.66
N THR A 183 -21.33 -8.82 6.84
CA THR A 183 -20.71 -8.67 5.52
C THR A 183 -19.65 -7.57 5.51
N LEU A 184 -18.85 -7.49 4.44
CA LEU A 184 -17.93 -6.37 4.28
C LEU A 184 -18.62 -5.01 4.08
N LEU A 185 -19.84 -4.99 3.56
CA LEU A 185 -20.61 -3.75 3.47
C LEU A 185 -21.04 -3.24 4.85
N ASP A 186 -21.31 -4.15 5.79
CA ASP A 186 -21.59 -3.78 7.18
C ASP A 186 -20.34 -3.22 7.87
N VAL A 187 -19.17 -3.77 7.57
CA VAL A 187 -17.87 -3.22 8.03
C VAL A 187 -17.66 -1.81 7.47
N CYS A 188 -17.83 -1.60 6.17
CA CYS A 188 -17.71 -0.28 5.55
C CYS A 188 -18.72 0.73 6.15
N ALA A 189 -19.96 0.29 6.40
CA ALA A 189 -20.97 1.11 7.06
C ALA A 189 -20.59 1.48 8.50
N ALA A 190 -19.97 0.56 9.24
CA ALA A 190 -19.45 0.83 10.58
C ALA A 190 -18.29 1.85 10.55
N GLU A 191 -17.35 1.70 9.62
CA GLU A 191 -16.23 2.64 9.42
C GLU A 191 -16.72 4.06 9.09
N LYS A 192 -17.77 4.21 8.27
CA LYS A 192 -18.42 5.52 8.04
C LYS A 192 -18.89 6.17 9.34
N ARG A 193 -19.54 5.38 10.21
CA ARG A 193 -20.00 5.88 11.52
C ARG A 193 -18.81 6.26 12.40
N PHE A 194 -17.70 5.56 12.33
CA PHE A 194 -16.48 5.92 13.05
C PHE A 194 -15.91 7.26 12.59
N VAL A 195 -15.79 7.49 11.27
CA VAL A 195 -15.34 8.79 10.72
C VAL A 195 -16.25 9.92 11.20
N ARG A 196 -17.58 9.73 11.13
CA ARG A 196 -18.55 10.71 11.62
C ARG A 196 -18.37 10.98 13.11
N LYS A 197 -18.14 9.93 13.91
CA LYS A 197 -17.91 10.08 15.34
C LYS A 197 -16.64 10.89 15.64
N VAL A 198 -15.56 10.64 14.91
CA VAL A 198 -14.33 11.43 15.04
C VAL A 198 -14.58 12.90 14.67
N ARG A 199 -15.37 13.17 13.63
CA ARG A 199 -15.75 14.55 13.28
C ARG A 199 -16.58 15.23 14.38
N GLU A 200 -17.49 14.51 15.03
CA GLU A 200 -18.25 15.04 16.18
C GLU A 200 -17.34 15.40 17.36
N LEU A 201 -16.30 14.59 17.61
CA LEU A 201 -15.32 14.84 18.69
C LEU A 201 -14.37 16.00 18.36
N HIS A 202 -14.22 16.33 17.07
CA HIS A 202 -13.31 17.37 16.57
C HIS A 202 -14.02 18.38 15.64
N PRO A 203 -15.03 19.12 16.12
CA PRO A 203 -15.84 20.00 15.28
C PRO A 203 -15.08 21.23 14.73
N HIS A 204 -13.93 21.55 15.32
CA HIS A 204 -13.10 22.70 14.96
C HIS A 204 -11.81 22.32 14.21
N SER A 205 -11.63 21.04 13.87
CA SER A 205 -10.48 20.58 13.07
C SER A 205 -10.85 20.47 11.60
N ALA A 206 -9.82 20.35 10.74
CA ALA A 206 -10.02 19.86 9.39
C ALA A 206 -10.52 18.39 9.40
N LYS A 207 -11.04 17.92 8.25
CA LYS A 207 -11.49 16.53 8.07
C LYS A 207 -10.36 15.54 8.41
N PRO A 208 -10.66 14.37 9.02
CA PRO A 208 -9.66 13.41 9.46
C PRO A 208 -8.80 12.87 8.31
N VAL A 209 -7.51 12.66 8.56
CA VAL A 209 -6.67 11.81 7.69
C VAL A 209 -7.09 10.37 7.90
N VAL A 210 -7.26 9.60 6.82
CA VAL A 210 -7.46 8.15 6.91
C VAL A 210 -6.23 7.45 6.36
N ILE A 211 -5.59 6.65 7.21
CA ILE A 211 -4.45 5.81 6.84
C ILE A 211 -4.95 4.37 6.71
N GLY A 212 -4.79 3.78 5.54
CA GLY A 212 -5.15 2.38 5.27
C GLY A 212 -3.92 1.54 4.99
N ASN A 213 -3.70 0.51 5.80
CA ASN A 213 -2.54 -0.38 5.71
C ASN A 213 -2.90 -1.70 5.02
N CYS A 214 -2.22 -2.07 3.94
CA CYS A 214 -2.47 -3.29 3.18
C CYS A 214 -3.96 -3.45 2.85
N GLN A 215 -4.64 -4.47 3.39
CA GLN A 215 -6.09 -4.63 3.24
C GLN A 215 -6.91 -3.40 3.71
N GLY A 216 -6.47 -2.72 4.76
CA GLY A 216 -7.09 -1.48 5.23
C GLY A 216 -7.03 -0.34 4.21
N GLY A 217 -6.13 -0.41 3.23
CA GLY A 217 -6.01 0.56 2.14
C GLY A 217 -7.21 0.56 1.20
N TRP A 218 -7.64 -0.61 0.69
CA TRP A 218 -8.85 -0.66 -0.13
C TRP A 218 -10.11 -0.37 0.69
N ALA A 219 -10.14 -0.72 1.98
CA ALA A 219 -11.25 -0.36 2.87
C ALA A 219 -11.36 1.16 3.02
N ALA A 220 -10.22 1.85 3.25
CA ALA A 220 -10.16 3.30 3.30
C ALA A 220 -10.60 3.96 1.98
N MET A 221 -10.24 3.39 0.83
CA MET A 221 -10.67 3.87 -0.49
C MET A 221 -12.19 3.69 -0.70
N MET A 222 -12.75 2.53 -0.33
CA MET A 222 -14.20 2.29 -0.39
C MET A 222 -14.98 3.22 0.56
N LEU A 223 -14.47 3.42 1.78
CA LEU A 223 -15.00 4.36 2.76
C LEU A 223 -15.02 5.78 2.20
N ALA A 224 -13.90 6.22 1.63
CA ALA A 224 -13.75 7.55 1.04
C ALA A 224 -14.66 7.76 -0.17
N ALA A 225 -14.77 6.78 -1.07
CA ALA A 225 -15.65 6.87 -2.24
C ALA A 225 -17.13 6.96 -1.85
N SER A 226 -17.49 6.37 -0.71
CA SER A 226 -18.89 6.22 -0.32
C SER A 226 -19.36 7.17 0.80
N ASP A 227 -18.46 8.01 1.33
CA ASP A 227 -18.75 9.21 2.15
C ASP A 227 -17.68 10.30 1.89
N PRO A 228 -17.58 10.81 0.63
CA PRO A 228 -16.45 11.65 0.19
C PRO A 228 -16.42 13.02 0.88
N ASP A 229 -17.53 13.46 1.45
CA ASP A 229 -17.61 14.73 2.17
C ASP A 229 -17.07 14.64 3.61
N SER A 230 -16.92 13.43 4.16
CA SER A 230 -16.51 13.24 5.57
C SER A 230 -15.02 12.97 5.76
N VAL A 231 -14.31 12.50 4.74
CA VAL A 231 -12.89 12.13 4.84
C VAL A 231 -11.97 13.26 4.37
N GLY A 232 -10.83 13.43 5.05
CA GLY A 232 -9.72 14.26 4.59
C GLY A 232 -8.77 13.48 3.71
N PRO A 233 -7.48 13.89 3.61
CA PRO A 233 -6.48 13.16 2.82
C PRO A 233 -6.37 11.68 3.18
N LEU A 234 -6.09 10.86 2.18
CA LEU A 234 -5.89 9.42 2.31
C LEU A 234 -4.41 9.06 2.21
N VAL A 235 -3.95 8.15 3.05
CA VAL A 235 -2.62 7.54 2.95
C VAL A 235 -2.78 6.04 2.83
N ILE A 236 -2.49 5.51 1.65
CA ILE A 236 -2.71 4.11 1.28
C ILE A 236 -1.34 3.43 1.19
N ASN A 237 -1.05 2.58 2.16
CA ASN A 237 0.27 1.99 2.36
C ASN A 237 0.25 0.53 1.94
N GLY A 238 1.10 0.15 0.99
CA GLY A 238 1.28 -1.23 0.53
C GLY A 238 -0.03 -1.95 0.25
N ALA A 239 -1.03 -1.25 -0.31
CA ALA A 239 -2.36 -1.80 -0.52
C ALA A 239 -2.55 -2.23 -1.98
N PRO A 240 -2.89 -3.49 -2.26
CA PRO A 240 -3.15 -3.93 -3.62
C PRO A 240 -4.51 -3.39 -4.05
N MET A 241 -4.48 -2.62 -5.13
CA MET A 241 -5.63 -1.96 -5.75
C MET A 241 -5.82 -2.36 -7.21
N SER A 242 -4.88 -3.10 -7.82
CA SER A 242 -5.00 -3.67 -9.17
C SER A 242 -4.31 -5.05 -9.20
N TYR A 243 -5.05 -6.09 -8.84
CA TYR A 243 -4.48 -7.40 -8.43
C TYR A 243 -3.94 -8.21 -9.62
N TRP A 244 -4.34 -7.88 -10.84
CA TRP A 244 -3.77 -8.47 -12.06
C TRP A 244 -2.41 -7.85 -12.43
N GLY A 245 -2.07 -6.67 -11.91
CA GLY A 245 -0.83 -5.96 -12.21
C GLY A 245 0.44 -6.75 -11.83
N GLY A 246 1.51 -6.61 -12.64
CA GLY A 246 2.79 -7.30 -12.46
C GLY A 246 4.01 -6.48 -12.91
N SER A 247 5.22 -7.04 -12.78
CA SER A 247 6.48 -6.28 -12.66
C SER A 247 6.83 -5.26 -13.77
N TRP A 248 7.51 -4.19 -13.31
CA TRP A 248 7.94 -2.93 -13.93
C TRP A 248 9.25 -3.04 -14.72
N SER A 249 10.08 -4.07 -14.50
CA SER A 249 11.39 -4.18 -15.16
C SER A 249 11.81 -5.63 -15.40
N GLU A 250 12.71 -5.84 -16.37
CA GLU A 250 13.37 -7.15 -16.53
C GLU A 250 14.23 -7.44 -15.29
N GLY A 251 13.95 -8.56 -14.61
CA GLY A 251 14.86 -9.15 -13.62
C GLY A 251 14.40 -9.13 -12.16
N GLU A 252 13.50 -8.26 -11.72
CA GLU A 252 13.14 -8.13 -10.30
C GLU A 252 11.63 -7.92 -10.09
N GLY A 253 11.06 -8.57 -9.08
CA GLY A 253 9.61 -8.56 -8.78
C GLY A 253 8.89 -9.81 -9.28
N GLU A 254 9.21 -10.96 -8.70
CA GLU A 254 8.41 -12.17 -8.82
C GLU A 254 7.17 -11.97 -7.93
N ASN A 255 5.99 -11.86 -8.53
CA ASN A 255 4.74 -11.67 -7.80
C ASN A 255 3.89 -12.95 -7.92
N PRO A 256 4.36 -14.10 -7.38
CA PRO A 256 3.71 -15.40 -7.57
C PRO A 256 2.26 -15.42 -7.07
N MET A 257 1.92 -14.58 -6.09
CA MET A 257 0.58 -14.49 -5.53
C MET A 257 -0.49 -14.16 -6.57
N ARG A 258 -0.17 -13.37 -7.61
CA ARG A 258 -1.16 -13.04 -8.64
C ARG A 258 -1.62 -14.29 -9.41
N TYR A 259 -0.70 -15.23 -9.66
CA TYR A 259 -1.00 -16.46 -10.41
C TYR A 259 -1.77 -17.50 -9.59
N SER A 260 -1.66 -17.44 -8.26
CA SER A 260 -2.23 -18.45 -7.34
C SER A 260 -3.75 -18.57 -7.49
N GLY A 261 -4.46 -17.47 -7.71
CA GLY A 261 -5.90 -17.49 -7.96
C GLY A 261 -6.29 -18.35 -9.17
N GLY A 262 -5.48 -18.34 -10.23
CA GLY A 262 -5.68 -19.22 -11.40
C GLY A 262 -5.24 -20.65 -11.14
N LEU A 263 -4.07 -20.86 -10.54
CA LEU A 263 -3.51 -22.20 -10.32
C LEU A 263 -4.33 -23.03 -9.32
N LEU A 264 -4.98 -22.38 -8.34
CA LEU A 264 -5.87 -23.03 -7.37
C LEU A 264 -7.32 -23.17 -7.87
N GLY A 265 -7.60 -22.77 -9.10
CA GLY A 265 -8.92 -22.89 -9.73
C GLY A 265 -9.93 -21.84 -9.28
N GLY A 266 -9.49 -20.71 -8.74
CA GLY A 266 -10.33 -19.56 -8.41
C GLY A 266 -10.74 -19.46 -6.95
N SER A 267 -11.94 -18.95 -6.72
CA SER A 267 -12.44 -18.57 -5.38
C SER A 267 -12.98 -19.73 -4.54
N TRP A 268 -13.35 -20.86 -5.17
CA TRP A 268 -14.03 -22.00 -4.52
C TRP A 268 -13.28 -22.57 -3.31
N LEU A 269 -11.95 -22.52 -3.29
CA LEU A 269 -11.14 -23.04 -2.19
C LEU A 269 -11.39 -22.26 -0.88
N SER A 270 -11.64 -20.94 -0.99
CA SER A 270 -11.99 -20.12 0.18
C SER A 270 -13.32 -20.57 0.78
N SER A 271 -14.28 -20.87 -0.09
CA SER A 271 -15.61 -21.38 0.25
C SER A 271 -15.54 -22.77 0.87
N PHE A 272 -14.67 -23.63 0.32
CA PHE A 272 -14.40 -24.97 0.84
C PHE A 272 -13.82 -24.94 2.25
N VAL A 273 -12.75 -24.17 2.46
CA VAL A 273 -12.12 -24.05 3.78
C VAL A 273 -13.06 -23.38 4.79
N ALA A 274 -13.88 -22.41 4.35
CA ALA A 274 -14.91 -21.80 5.21
C ALA A 274 -16.01 -22.80 5.60
N ASP A 275 -16.48 -23.65 4.67
CA ASP A 275 -17.49 -24.68 4.94
C ASP A 275 -16.93 -25.76 5.90
N LEU A 276 -15.67 -26.18 5.73
CA LEU A 276 -14.97 -27.03 6.71
C LEU A 276 -14.83 -26.36 8.09
N GLY A 277 -14.79 -25.03 8.11
CA GLY A 277 -14.76 -24.19 9.30
C GLY A 277 -16.15 -23.85 9.86
N ASP A 278 -17.20 -24.54 9.45
CA ASP A 278 -18.60 -24.30 9.86
C ASP A 278 -19.07 -22.88 9.50
N GLY A 279 -18.81 -22.47 8.25
CA GLY A 279 -19.17 -21.15 7.71
C GLY A 279 -18.21 -20.02 8.09
N ILE A 280 -17.10 -20.34 8.76
CA ILE A 280 -16.10 -19.37 9.23
C ILE A 280 -14.73 -19.74 8.67
N PHE A 281 -14.19 -18.84 7.87
CA PHE A 281 -12.84 -18.94 7.32
C PHE A 281 -11.78 -18.61 8.38
N ASP A 282 -10.76 -19.45 8.46
CA ASP A 282 -9.65 -19.27 9.39
C ASP A 282 -8.51 -18.47 8.75
N GLY A 283 -8.26 -17.27 9.30
CA GLY A 283 -7.20 -16.37 8.84
C GLY A 283 -5.79 -16.96 8.92
N ALA A 284 -5.57 -18.03 9.69
CA ALA A 284 -4.30 -18.76 9.71
C ALA A 284 -3.89 -19.30 8.32
N ASN A 285 -4.85 -19.55 7.41
CA ASN A 285 -4.56 -19.93 6.03
C ASN A 285 -3.95 -18.76 5.23
N LEU A 286 -4.37 -17.52 5.51
CA LEU A 286 -3.78 -16.34 4.87
C LEU A 286 -2.35 -16.10 5.38
N VAL A 287 -2.14 -16.29 6.69
CA VAL A 287 -0.79 -16.17 7.27
C VAL A 287 0.14 -17.24 6.71
N LEU A 288 -0.34 -18.47 6.52
CA LEU A 288 0.42 -19.53 5.86
C LEU A 288 0.82 -19.14 4.43
N ASN A 289 -0.09 -18.56 3.65
CA ASN A 289 0.23 -18.06 2.31
C ASN A 289 1.34 -16.98 2.34
N PHE A 290 1.36 -16.11 3.36
CA PHE A 290 2.43 -15.13 3.53
C PHE A 290 3.78 -15.78 3.90
N GLU A 291 3.76 -16.82 4.73
CA GLU A 291 4.96 -17.58 5.09
C GLU A 291 5.54 -18.33 3.86
N ASP A 292 4.70 -18.84 2.97
CA ASP A 292 5.12 -19.53 1.75
C ASP A 292 5.78 -18.60 0.71
N LEU A 293 5.62 -17.27 0.81
CA LEU A 293 6.24 -16.33 -0.12
C LEU A 293 7.76 -16.24 0.03
N ASN A 294 8.27 -16.48 1.24
CA ASN A 294 9.71 -16.44 1.49
C ASN A 294 10.15 -17.65 2.32
N PRO A 295 10.34 -18.82 1.67
CA PRO A 295 10.78 -20.04 2.35
C PRO A 295 12.11 -19.89 3.10
N ALA A 296 13.07 -19.13 2.57
CA ALA A 296 14.35 -18.86 3.23
C ALA A 296 14.14 -18.20 4.60
N ASN A 297 13.38 -17.09 4.62
CA ASN A 297 13.07 -16.40 5.86
C ASN A 297 12.18 -17.22 6.80
N THR A 298 11.14 -17.87 6.27
CA THR A 298 10.13 -18.60 7.04
C THR A 298 10.72 -19.85 7.70
N PHE A 299 11.49 -20.66 6.98
CA PHE A 299 11.99 -21.93 7.50
C PHE A 299 13.39 -21.82 8.11
N TRP A 300 14.16 -20.79 7.77
CA TRP A 300 15.56 -20.68 8.17
C TRP A 300 15.94 -19.32 8.75
N ASP A 301 16.04 -18.25 7.95
CA ASP A 301 16.78 -17.02 8.33
C ASP A 301 16.27 -16.39 9.63
N LYS A 302 14.94 -16.32 9.82
CA LYS A 302 14.33 -15.79 11.04
C LYS A 302 14.77 -16.57 12.28
N TYR A 303 14.75 -17.90 12.19
CA TYR A 303 15.10 -18.79 13.29
C TYR A 303 16.61 -18.87 13.50
N TYR A 304 17.40 -18.87 12.41
CA TYR A 304 18.84 -18.80 12.50
C TYR A 304 19.29 -17.45 13.09
N ASN A 305 18.66 -16.32 12.73
CA ASN A 305 18.95 -15.03 13.34
C ASN A 305 18.69 -15.04 14.85
N LEU A 306 17.57 -15.65 15.29
CA LEU A 306 17.31 -15.87 16.71
C LEU A 306 18.38 -16.72 17.37
N PHE A 307 18.74 -17.86 16.77
CA PHE A 307 19.76 -18.76 17.28
C PHE A 307 21.15 -18.11 17.35
N ALA A 308 21.54 -17.39 16.29
CA ALA A 308 22.83 -16.76 16.16
C ALA A 308 22.99 -15.56 17.11
N ASN A 309 21.90 -14.87 17.45
CA ASN A 309 21.88 -13.66 18.28
C ASN A 309 21.06 -13.86 19.57
N VAL A 310 21.06 -15.07 20.13
CA VAL A 310 20.16 -15.47 21.21
C VAL A 310 20.24 -14.61 22.48
N ASP A 311 21.35 -13.89 22.66
CA ASP A 311 21.57 -13.05 23.83
C ASP A 311 20.80 -11.71 23.74
N ASN A 312 20.41 -11.25 22.53
CA ASN A 312 19.79 -9.94 22.31
C ASN A 312 18.50 -9.97 21.45
N GLU A 313 18.35 -11.01 20.63
CA GLU A 313 17.22 -11.15 19.69
C GLU A 313 15.90 -11.64 20.29
N PRO A 314 15.84 -12.40 21.42
CA PRO A 314 14.58 -12.96 21.92
C PRO A 314 13.46 -11.94 22.15
N GLU A 315 13.74 -10.78 22.73
CA GLU A 315 12.72 -9.75 23.00
C GLU A 315 12.06 -9.27 21.70
N ARG A 316 12.88 -8.87 20.72
CA ARG A 316 12.41 -8.44 19.40
C ARG A 316 11.62 -9.54 18.68
N PHE A 317 12.09 -10.78 18.78
CA PHE A 317 11.44 -11.94 18.16
C PHE A 317 10.08 -12.23 18.80
N LEU A 318 10.01 -12.28 20.13
CA LEU A 318 8.79 -12.57 20.88
C LEU A 318 7.74 -11.48 20.72
N ASP A 319 8.16 -10.21 20.70
CA ASP A 319 7.26 -9.09 20.40
C ASP A 319 6.61 -9.28 19.03
N PHE A 320 7.42 -9.49 17.98
CA PHE A 320 6.89 -9.70 16.64
C PHE A 320 5.96 -10.93 16.57
N GLU A 321 6.35 -12.03 17.20
CA GLU A 321 5.54 -13.25 17.25
C GLU A 321 4.20 -13.09 17.97
N ARG A 322 4.10 -12.16 18.93
CA ARG A 322 2.84 -11.84 19.59
C ARG A 322 1.80 -11.31 18.61
N TRP A 323 2.22 -10.50 17.63
CA TRP A 323 1.35 -10.06 16.54
C TRP A 323 1.18 -11.16 15.47
N TRP A 324 2.28 -11.77 15.01
CA TRP A 324 2.27 -12.77 13.93
C TRP A 324 1.44 -14.02 14.26
N GLY A 325 1.38 -14.40 15.55
CA GLY A 325 0.54 -15.49 16.05
C GLY A 325 -0.92 -15.12 16.30
N GLY A 326 -1.30 -13.84 16.22
CA GLY A 326 -2.65 -13.39 16.53
C GLY A 326 -3.61 -13.63 15.37
N TYR A 327 -4.22 -14.82 15.26
CA TYR A 327 -5.11 -15.12 14.12
C TYR A 327 -6.53 -14.58 14.31
N SER A 328 -7.05 -13.91 13.28
CA SER A 328 -8.45 -13.48 13.16
C SER A 328 -9.24 -14.37 12.20
N LEU A 329 -10.57 -14.35 12.32
CA LEU A 329 -11.49 -15.15 11.52
C LEU A 329 -12.32 -14.25 10.61
N LEU A 330 -12.86 -14.82 9.53
CA LEU A 330 -13.80 -14.16 8.62
C LEU A 330 -15.05 -15.02 8.43
N ASN A 331 -16.21 -14.40 8.25
CA ASN A 331 -17.38 -15.12 7.76
C ASN A 331 -17.10 -15.59 6.32
N LYS A 332 -17.71 -16.72 5.92
CA LYS A 332 -17.63 -17.22 4.53
C LYS A 332 -17.93 -16.12 3.51
N GLN A 333 -19.00 -15.35 3.71
CA GLN A 333 -19.40 -14.27 2.82
C GLN A 333 -18.35 -13.15 2.70
N GLU A 334 -17.63 -12.84 3.79
CA GLU A 334 -16.58 -11.81 3.77
C GLU A 334 -15.40 -12.27 2.90
N ILE A 335 -14.88 -13.49 3.11
CA ILE A 335 -13.73 -13.99 2.34
C ILE A 335 -14.10 -14.26 0.88
N GLU A 336 -15.30 -14.77 0.60
CA GLU A 336 -15.80 -14.93 -0.76
C GLU A 336 -15.86 -13.60 -1.49
N TRP A 337 -16.43 -12.58 -0.84
CA TRP A 337 -16.49 -11.25 -1.41
C TRP A 337 -15.10 -10.70 -1.72
N ILE A 338 -14.13 -10.86 -0.80
CA ILE A 338 -12.75 -10.41 -1.00
C ILE A 338 -12.12 -11.10 -2.21
N VAL A 339 -12.15 -12.43 -2.26
CA VAL A 339 -11.45 -13.17 -3.31
C VAL A 339 -12.13 -12.98 -4.67
N GLN A 340 -13.46 -12.97 -4.71
CA GLN A 340 -14.20 -12.83 -5.96
C GLN A 340 -14.14 -11.41 -6.51
N ASN A 341 -14.27 -10.38 -5.67
CA ASN A 341 -14.34 -9.01 -6.17
C ASN A 341 -12.97 -8.32 -6.23
N LEU A 342 -12.00 -8.72 -5.41
CA LEU A 342 -10.68 -8.09 -5.39
C LEU A 342 -9.65 -8.92 -6.17
N PHE A 343 -9.28 -10.08 -5.63
CA PHE A 343 -8.13 -10.85 -6.10
C PHE A 343 -8.35 -11.48 -7.48
N VAL A 344 -9.48 -12.17 -7.65
CA VAL A 344 -9.75 -12.92 -8.89
C VAL A 344 -10.51 -12.05 -9.88
N GLY A 345 -11.58 -11.37 -9.45
CA GLY A 345 -12.45 -10.61 -10.34
C GLY A 345 -12.01 -9.18 -10.64
N ASN A 346 -11.07 -8.61 -9.86
CA ASN A 346 -10.47 -7.31 -10.14
C ASN A 346 -11.50 -6.15 -10.28
N ARG A 347 -12.63 -6.22 -9.55
CA ARG A 347 -13.88 -5.52 -9.87
C ARG A 347 -13.99 -4.09 -9.34
N ILE A 348 -13.39 -3.76 -8.21
CA ILE A 348 -13.57 -2.42 -7.58
C ILE A 348 -12.98 -1.29 -8.41
N TRP A 349 -11.97 -1.61 -9.21
CA TRP A 349 -11.25 -0.68 -10.07
C TRP A 349 -11.44 -0.99 -11.56
N SER A 350 -12.16 -2.06 -11.93
CA SER A 350 -12.52 -2.32 -13.33
C SER A 350 -13.71 -1.45 -13.74
N GLY A 351 -13.42 -0.20 -14.09
CA GLY A 351 -14.40 0.71 -14.67
C GLY A 351 -15.02 1.71 -13.71
N SER A 352 -16.09 2.31 -14.20
CA SER A 352 -16.54 3.63 -13.76
C SER A 352 -17.48 3.58 -12.54
N LYS A 353 -18.25 2.49 -12.37
CA LYS A 353 -19.15 2.24 -11.24
C LYS A 353 -19.30 0.74 -11.02
N THR A 354 -18.91 0.26 -9.84
CA THR A 354 -19.03 -1.16 -9.48
C THR A 354 -20.08 -1.36 -8.40
N ASP A 355 -21.14 -2.12 -8.70
CA ASP A 355 -22.09 -2.59 -7.69
C ASP A 355 -21.52 -3.85 -7.01
N LEU A 356 -21.31 -3.76 -5.70
CA LEU A 356 -20.75 -4.81 -4.88
C LEU A 356 -21.75 -5.33 -3.85
N GLY A 357 -22.95 -5.70 -4.30
CA GLY A 357 -23.98 -6.26 -3.44
C GLY A 357 -24.89 -5.21 -2.81
N GLY A 358 -25.28 -4.20 -3.59
CA GLY A 358 -26.24 -3.15 -3.20
C GLY A 358 -25.59 -1.83 -2.79
N MET A 359 -24.26 -1.71 -2.90
CA MET A 359 -23.55 -0.44 -2.82
C MET A 359 -22.71 -0.25 -4.09
N THR A 360 -22.91 0.89 -4.74
CA THR A 360 -22.09 1.31 -5.88
C THR A 360 -20.89 2.11 -5.39
N PHE A 361 -19.70 1.72 -5.82
CA PHE A 361 -18.46 2.45 -5.55
C PHE A 361 -17.89 3.01 -6.86
N ASP A 362 -17.57 4.30 -6.85
CA ASP A 362 -16.79 4.97 -7.89
C ASP A 362 -15.61 5.68 -7.21
N LEU A 363 -14.39 5.18 -7.43
CA LEU A 363 -13.19 5.78 -6.83
C LEU A 363 -12.95 7.21 -7.32
N ARG A 364 -13.59 7.63 -8.41
CA ARG A 364 -13.55 9.01 -8.91
C ARG A 364 -14.47 9.96 -8.16
N ASP A 365 -15.27 9.46 -7.20
CA ASP A 365 -16.04 10.30 -6.28
C ASP A 365 -15.18 10.77 -5.08
N ILE A 366 -13.94 10.26 -4.94
CA ILE A 366 -13.02 10.67 -3.86
C ILE A 366 -12.51 12.09 -4.12
N LYS A 367 -12.92 13.03 -3.27
CA LYS A 367 -12.58 14.46 -3.36
C LYS A 367 -11.25 14.85 -2.72
N SER A 368 -10.73 13.97 -1.86
CA SER A 368 -9.56 14.23 -1.02
C SER A 368 -8.26 13.79 -1.70
N PRO A 369 -7.12 14.47 -1.45
CA PRO A 369 -5.83 14.02 -1.94
C PRO A 369 -5.48 12.60 -1.47
N ILE A 370 -4.85 11.82 -2.35
CA ILE A 370 -4.49 10.42 -2.10
C ILE A 370 -2.96 10.29 -2.16
N ILE A 371 -2.34 9.80 -1.10
CA ILE A 371 -0.94 9.37 -1.10
C ILE A 371 -0.92 7.84 -1.20
N LEU A 372 -0.23 7.32 -2.21
CA LEU A 372 0.02 5.90 -2.42
C LEU A 372 1.49 5.63 -2.07
N PHE A 373 1.71 4.82 -1.04
CA PHE A 373 3.06 4.40 -0.63
C PHE A 373 3.29 2.93 -0.99
N ALA A 374 4.19 2.69 -1.93
CA ALA A 374 4.58 1.36 -2.38
C ALA A 374 6.09 1.14 -2.26
N SER A 375 6.55 -0.10 -2.43
CA SER A 375 7.98 -0.43 -2.45
C SER A 375 8.33 -1.39 -3.57
N MET A 376 9.48 -1.19 -4.19
CA MET A 376 10.05 -2.13 -5.16
C MET A 376 10.48 -3.46 -4.51
N GLY A 377 10.74 -3.45 -3.20
CA GLY A 377 11.02 -4.66 -2.42
C GLY A 377 9.76 -5.41 -1.96
N ASP A 378 8.56 -4.89 -2.27
CA ASP A 378 7.30 -5.51 -1.91
C ASP A 378 6.88 -6.56 -2.96
N ASN A 379 6.88 -7.83 -2.56
CA ASN A 379 6.46 -8.98 -3.36
C ASN A 379 4.98 -9.37 -3.15
N ILE A 380 4.27 -8.66 -2.27
CA ILE A 380 2.84 -8.83 -2.01
C ILE A 380 2.06 -7.76 -2.79
N THR A 381 2.48 -6.50 -2.67
CA THR A 381 1.90 -5.35 -3.37
C THR A 381 2.99 -4.54 -4.06
N PRO A 382 3.48 -5.03 -5.20
CA PRO A 382 4.46 -4.28 -5.98
C PRO A 382 3.80 -2.99 -6.52
N PRO A 383 4.58 -1.98 -6.97
CA PRO A 383 4.04 -0.69 -7.37
C PRO A 383 2.92 -0.77 -8.42
N GLN A 384 2.95 -1.72 -9.35
CA GLN A 384 1.92 -1.84 -10.38
C GLN A 384 0.56 -2.23 -9.77
N GLN A 385 0.55 -3.09 -8.75
CA GLN A 385 -0.68 -3.38 -8.01
C GLN A 385 -1.16 -2.19 -7.18
N ALA A 386 -0.25 -1.32 -6.73
CA ALA A 386 -0.61 -0.10 -5.99
C ALA A 386 -1.10 1.04 -6.90
N PHE A 387 -0.61 1.14 -8.14
CA PHE A 387 -0.81 2.30 -9.02
C PHE A 387 -1.69 2.05 -10.25
N ASN A 388 -1.77 0.82 -10.79
CA ASN A 388 -2.45 0.59 -12.09
C ASN A 388 -3.95 0.91 -12.06
N TRP A 389 -4.60 0.88 -10.89
CA TRP A 389 -6.00 1.27 -10.75
C TRP A 389 -6.26 2.72 -11.21
N ILE A 390 -5.26 3.60 -11.16
CA ILE A 390 -5.38 4.98 -11.68
C ILE A 390 -5.64 4.94 -13.19
N ALA A 391 -4.87 4.14 -13.93
CA ALA A 391 -5.06 3.94 -15.36
C ALA A 391 -6.29 3.08 -15.69
N ASP A 392 -6.79 2.29 -14.72
CA ASP A 392 -8.04 1.54 -14.87
C ASP A 392 -9.28 2.44 -14.83
N ILE A 393 -9.26 3.52 -14.03
CA ILE A 393 -10.45 4.37 -13.81
C ILE A 393 -10.40 5.73 -14.51
N TYR A 394 -9.21 6.26 -14.81
CA TYR A 394 -9.05 7.54 -15.51
C TYR A 394 -8.58 7.32 -16.94
N HIS A 395 -9.17 8.06 -17.88
CA HIS A 395 -8.81 7.94 -19.30
C HIS A 395 -7.62 8.81 -19.70
N SER A 396 -7.38 9.90 -18.99
CA SER A 396 -6.29 10.84 -19.30
C SER A 396 -5.88 11.68 -18.10
N THR A 397 -4.69 12.29 -18.19
CA THR A 397 -4.24 13.32 -17.24
C THR A 397 -5.25 14.46 -17.11
N ASP A 398 -5.90 14.84 -18.22
CA ASP A 398 -6.87 15.92 -18.21
C ASP A 398 -8.13 15.58 -17.41
N GLU A 399 -8.58 14.32 -17.42
CA GLU A 399 -9.73 13.90 -16.61
C GLU A 399 -9.43 14.06 -15.11
N ILE A 400 -8.25 13.62 -14.67
CA ILE A 400 -7.78 13.75 -13.28
C ILE A 400 -7.77 15.23 -12.88
N LYS A 401 -7.23 16.08 -13.75
CA LYS A 401 -7.17 17.53 -13.55
C LYS A 401 -8.57 18.13 -13.46
N ALA A 402 -9.44 17.86 -14.44
CA ALA A 402 -10.79 18.39 -14.49
C ALA A 402 -11.63 18.03 -13.26
N ARG A 403 -11.42 16.84 -12.69
CA ARG A 403 -12.06 16.39 -11.44
C ARG A 403 -11.45 17.00 -10.17
N GLY A 404 -10.34 17.73 -10.29
CA GLY A 404 -9.66 18.36 -9.14
C GLY A 404 -8.91 17.36 -8.26
N HIS A 405 -8.56 16.18 -8.79
CA HIS A 405 -7.92 15.11 -8.03
C HIS A 405 -6.41 15.32 -7.89
N VAL A 406 -5.90 14.97 -6.72
CA VAL A 406 -4.46 15.01 -6.40
C VAL A 406 -4.05 13.60 -5.97
N ILE A 407 -3.19 12.96 -6.76
CA ILE A 407 -2.69 11.61 -6.48
C ILE A 407 -1.17 11.69 -6.37
N ILE A 408 -0.62 11.16 -5.29
CA ILE A 408 0.82 11.25 -4.99
C ILE A 408 1.36 9.84 -4.81
N GLY A 409 2.37 9.47 -5.58
CA GLY A 409 3.11 8.23 -5.42
C GLY A 409 4.40 8.44 -4.64
N LEU A 410 4.61 7.64 -3.60
CA LEU A 410 5.88 7.46 -2.92
C LEU A 410 6.33 6.01 -3.15
N VAL A 411 7.53 5.81 -3.71
CA VAL A 411 8.07 4.48 -3.99
C VAL A 411 9.40 4.29 -3.27
N HIS A 412 9.43 3.37 -2.30
CA HIS A 412 10.66 2.97 -1.64
C HIS A 412 11.43 1.93 -2.47
N LYS A 413 12.76 1.97 -2.43
CA LYS A 413 13.63 1.17 -3.32
C LYS A 413 13.73 -0.31 -2.98
N SER A 414 13.66 -0.70 -1.70
CA SER A 414 14.05 -2.07 -1.32
C SER A 414 13.33 -2.64 -0.09
N ILE A 415 12.39 -1.91 0.53
CA ILE A 415 11.77 -2.40 1.77
C ILE A 415 10.73 -3.47 1.43
N GLY A 416 10.70 -4.57 2.17
CA GLY A 416 9.65 -5.57 2.03
C GLY A 416 8.29 -5.05 2.50
N HIS A 417 7.21 -5.77 2.15
CA HIS A 417 5.82 -5.41 2.49
C HIS A 417 5.63 -5.00 3.95
N LEU A 418 6.04 -5.86 4.89
CA LEU A 418 5.87 -5.58 6.32
C LEU A 418 6.68 -4.35 6.76
N GLY A 419 7.86 -4.16 6.18
CA GLY A 419 8.73 -3.04 6.50
C GLY A 419 8.12 -1.68 6.12
N ILE A 420 7.16 -1.64 5.20
CA ILE A 420 6.36 -0.43 4.91
C ILE A 420 5.65 0.04 6.18
N PHE A 421 5.18 -0.87 7.05
CA PHE A 421 4.35 -0.53 8.21
C PHE A 421 5.11 -0.56 9.54
N VAL A 422 6.03 -1.51 9.72
CA VAL A 422 6.62 -1.84 11.04
C VAL A 422 8.06 -1.37 11.21
N SER A 423 8.70 -0.91 10.13
CA SER A 423 10.10 -0.50 10.19
C SER A 423 10.22 0.85 10.86
N GLY A 424 10.96 0.90 11.98
CA GLY A 424 11.28 2.17 12.64
C GLY A 424 12.09 3.11 11.74
N LYS A 425 12.84 2.59 10.76
CA LYS A 425 13.52 3.42 9.75
C LYS A 425 12.50 4.10 8.82
N VAL A 426 11.48 3.35 8.39
CA VAL A 426 10.39 3.88 7.54
C VAL A 426 9.51 4.87 8.31
N ALA A 427 9.26 4.59 9.59
CA ALA A 427 8.57 5.50 10.49
C ALA A 427 9.31 6.85 10.62
N LYS A 428 10.62 6.81 10.85
CA LYS A 428 11.43 8.02 11.08
C LYS A 428 11.66 8.87 9.85
N LYS A 429 11.63 8.28 8.65
CA LYS A 429 11.87 8.96 7.38
C LYS A 429 10.56 9.17 6.61
N GLU A 430 10.04 8.13 5.96
CA GLU A 430 8.89 8.25 5.06
C GLU A 430 7.62 8.72 5.77
N TYR A 431 7.25 8.16 6.93
CA TYR A 431 6.03 8.59 7.63
C TYR A 431 6.16 9.98 8.26
N THR A 432 7.32 10.34 8.79
CA THR A 432 7.59 11.71 9.25
C THR A 432 7.33 12.71 8.13
N GLU A 433 7.85 12.43 6.93
CA GLU A 433 7.64 13.31 5.78
C GLU A 433 6.21 13.28 5.27
N ILE A 434 5.53 12.13 5.27
CA ILE A 434 4.09 12.06 4.96
C ILE A 434 3.28 12.95 5.92
N VAL A 435 3.53 12.88 7.23
CA VAL A 435 2.85 13.73 8.23
C VAL A 435 3.18 15.21 8.01
N SER A 436 4.43 15.53 7.66
CA SER A 436 4.84 16.89 7.31
C SER A 436 4.06 17.44 6.10
N VAL A 437 3.98 16.69 5.00
CA VAL A 437 3.32 17.14 3.76
C VAL A 437 1.80 17.17 3.86
N LEU A 438 1.18 16.39 4.75
CA LEU A 438 -0.27 16.43 4.97
C LEU A 438 -0.78 17.81 5.41
N LYS A 439 0.12 18.70 5.87
CA LYS A 439 -0.14 20.11 6.22
C LYS A 439 -0.28 21.02 4.98
N THR A 440 0.18 20.58 3.81
CA THR A 440 0.25 21.38 2.57
C THR A 440 -0.39 20.69 1.36
N ILE A 441 -0.57 19.38 1.39
CA ILE A 441 -1.00 18.56 0.25
C ILE A 441 -2.30 19.04 -0.42
N GLU A 442 -3.25 19.57 0.36
CA GLU A 442 -4.53 20.07 -0.17
C GLU A 442 -4.37 21.33 -1.02
N MET A 443 -3.20 21.98 -0.96
CA MET A 443 -2.85 23.15 -1.76
C MET A 443 -2.18 22.78 -3.09
N LEU A 444 -1.85 21.52 -3.32
CA LEU A 444 -1.30 21.06 -4.60
C LEU A 444 -2.32 21.32 -5.72
N PRO A 445 -1.87 21.74 -6.91
CA PRO A 445 -2.69 21.67 -8.10
C PRO A 445 -3.16 20.22 -8.34
N PRO A 446 -4.30 20.01 -9.01
CA PRO A 446 -4.72 18.67 -9.36
C PRO A 446 -3.77 18.05 -10.40
N GLY A 447 -3.51 16.75 -10.27
CA GLY A 447 -2.53 16.03 -11.07
C GLY A 447 -2.00 14.79 -10.37
N ILE A 448 -1.06 14.11 -11.02
CA ILE A 448 -0.32 12.98 -10.47
C ILE A 448 1.10 13.43 -10.14
N TYR A 449 1.59 13.11 -8.94
CA TYR A 449 2.89 13.56 -8.46
C TYR A 449 3.72 12.38 -7.94
N GLY A 450 5.01 12.35 -8.25
CA GLY A 450 6.01 11.56 -7.54
C GLY A 450 6.53 12.37 -6.35
N MET A 451 6.45 11.81 -5.14
CA MET A 451 7.04 12.39 -3.94
C MET A 451 8.48 11.89 -3.80
N HIS A 452 9.43 12.82 -3.82
CA HIS A 452 10.86 12.54 -3.63
C HIS A 452 11.32 13.08 -2.28
N ILE A 453 11.87 12.20 -1.45
CA ILE A 453 12.48 12.55 -0.16
C ILE A 453 13.98 12.64 -0.38
N ILE A 454 14.52 13.87 -0.33
CA ILE A 454 15.93 14.18 -0.48
C ILE A 454 16.55 14.19 0.91
N GLU A 455 17.62 13.42 1.10
CA GLU A 455 18.35 13.35 2.37
C GLU A 455 19.59 14.25 2.27
N SER A 456 19.63 15.27 3.11
CA SER A 456 20.77 16.14 3.33
C SER A 456 21.30 15.95 4.77
N LYS A 457 22.47 16.51 5.07
CA LYS A 457 23.00 16.54 6.44
C LYS A 457 23.02 17.98 6.92
N ASP A 458 22.53 18.22 8.12
CA ASP A 458 22.62 19.54 8.76
C ASP A 458 24.06 19.85 9.20
N GLU A 459 24.27 21.06 9.73
CA GLU A 459 25.58 21.53 10.23
C GLU A 459 26.13 20.65 11.38
N ASP A 460 25.24 19.95 12.11
CA ASP A 460 25.58 19.03 13.20
C ASP A 460 25.76 17.57 12.73
N GLY A 461 25.63 17.30 11.42
CA GLY A 461 25.75 15.99 10.80
C GLY A 461 24.53 15.06 10.97
N LYS A 462 23.40 15.55 11.48
CA LYS A 462 22.13 14.82 11.54
C LYS A 462 21.44 14.83 10.19
N PRO A 463 20.72 13.75 9.83
CA PRO A 463 19.97 13.71 8.58
C PRO A 463 18.82 14.71 8.63
N GLN A 464 18.75 15.57 7.62
CA GLN A 464 17.63 16.44 7.31
C GLN A 464 16.95 15.93 6.03
N TYR A 465 15.63 15.99 5.99
CA TYR A 465 14.85 15.55 4.85
C TYR A 465 14.10 16.72 4.23
N ASP A 466 14.23 16.87 2.92
CA ASP A 466 13.46 17.81 2.12
C ASP A 466 12.56 17.04 1.15
N VAL A 467 11.35 17.56 0.94
CA VAL A 467 10.37 16.93 0.02
C VAL A 467 10.17 17.79 -1.21
N GLU A 468 10.23 17.12 -2.37
CA GLU A 468 9.88 17.69 -3.66
C GLU A 468 8.79 16.84 -4.33
N PHE A 469 7.85 17.51 -5.00
CA PHE A 469 6.85 16.86 -5.84
C PHE A 469 7.19 17.04 -7.31
N ILE A 470 7.27 15.94 -8.06
CA ILE A 470 7.47 15.94 -9.51
C ILE A 470 6.16 15.55 -10.17
N GLU A 471 5.60 16.45 -10.98
CA GLU A 471 4.39 16.14 -11.72
C GLU A 471 4.65 15.15 -12.86
N HIS A 472 3.73 14.21 -13.04
CA HIS A 472 3.75 13.20 -14.08
C HIS A 472 2.42 13.17 -14.83
N SER A 473 2.47 12.81 -16.11
CA SER A 473 1.26 12.49 -16.87
C SER A 473 0.86 11.02 -16.63
N LEU A 474 -0.44 10.75 -16.63
CA LEU A 474 -0.98 9.40 -16.58
C LEU A 474 -0.47 8.55 -17.75
N GLU A 475 -0.34 9.18 -18.93
CA GLU A 475 0.14 8.55 -20.14
C GLU A 475 1.60 8.07 -19.96
N ASP A 476 2.49 8.94 -19.45
CA ASP A 476 3.89 8.58 -19.16
C ASP A 476 3.99 7.49 -18.08
N ILE A 477 3.17 7.59 -17.03
CA ILE A 477 3.15 6.59 -15.95
C ILE A 477 2.71 5.23 -16.50
N THR A 478 1.67 5.20 -17.32
CA THR A 478 1.11 3.96 -17.88
C THR A 478 2.12 3.28 -18.82
N ASP A 479 2.80 4.05 -19.66
CA ASP A 479 3.85 3.56 -20.56
C ASP A 479 5.05 3.00 -19.80
N ARG A 480 5.40 3.60 -18.65
CA ARG A 480 6.49 3.10 -17.80
C ARG A 480 6.06 1.93 -16.90
N LEU A 481 4.83 1.93 -16.39
CA LEU A 481 4.28 0.91 -15.47
C LEU A 481 4.08 -0.45 -16.15
N ASN A 482 3.67 -0.43 -17.42
CA ASN A 482 3.10 -1.62 -18.05
C ASN A 482 3.97 -2.15 -19.19
N ARG A 483 4.93 -3.01 -18.86
CA ARG A 483 5.88 -3.65 -19.78
C ARG A 483 5.24 -4.22 -21.06
N PHE A 484 4.09 -4.87 -20.95
CA PHE A 484 3.39 -5.52 -22.07
C PHE A 484 2.12 -4.80 -22.49
N LYS A 485 1.96 -3.52 -22.16
CA LYS A 485 0.69 -2.80 -22.35
C LYS A 485 -0.50 -3.61 -21.78
N ARG A 486 -0.26 -4.32 -20.68
CA ARG A 486 -1.20 -5.18 -19.96
C ARG A 486 -1.78 -6.35 -20.78
N GLN A 487 -1.12 -6.74 -21.87
CA GLN A 487 -1.49 -7.95 -22.60
C GLN A 487 -1.33 -9.22 -21.74
N ASP A 488 -0.40 -9.19 -20.77
CA ASP A 488 -0.18 -10.27 -19.80
C ASP A 488 -1.33 -10.41 -18.78
N GLU A 489 -2.23 -9.43 -18.68
CA GLU A 489 -3.40 -9.49 -17.79
C GLU A 489 -4.60 -10.19 -18.43
N ARG A 490 -4.63 -10.38 -19.75
CA ARG A 490 -5.77 -11.04 -20.42
C ARG A 490 -6.07 -12.45 -19.91
N PRO A 491 -5.07 -13.32 -19.64
CA PRO A 491 -5.30 -14.64 -19.05
C PRO A 491 -6.07 -14.59 -17.72
N PHE A 492 -5.95 -13.50 -16.96
CA PHE A 492 -6.66 -13.33 -15.70
C PHE A 492 -8.17 -13.12 -15.88
N GLN A 493 -8.61 -12.59 -17.03
CA GLN A 493 -10.04 -12.55 -17.37
C GLN A 493 -10.60 -13.97 -17.52
N ALA A 494 -9.88 -14.86 -18.19
CA ALA A 494 -10.27 -16.27 -18.31
C ALA A 494 -10.29 -16.96 -16.94
N VAL A 495 -9.32 -16.64 -16.06
CA VAL A 495 -9.32 -17.10 -14.67
C VAL A 495 -10.56 -16.63 -13.93
N ALA A 496 -10.98 -15.37 -14.09
CA ALA A 496 -12.17 -14.84 -13.45
C ALA A 496 -13.43 -15.58 -13.89
N ASP A 497 -13.60 -15.84 -15.19
CA ASP A 497 -14.72 -16.61 -15.74
C ASP A 497 -14.74 -18.06 -15.20
N ILE A 498 -13.58 -18.73 -15.21
CA ILE A 498 -13.45 -20.11 -14.73
C ILE A 498 -13.66 -20.19 -13.22
N SER A 499 -13.17 -19.21 -12.47
CA SER A 499 -13.38 -19.10 -11.04
C SER A 499 -14.87 -18.99 -10.70
N GLU A 500 -15.63 -18.19 -11.44
CA GLU A 500 -17.07 -18.06 -11.25
C GLU A 500 -17.79 -19.38 -11.53
N PHE A 501 -17.41 -20.08 -12.60
CA PHE A 501 -17.93 -21.42 -12.88
C PHE A 501 -17.61 -22.41 -11.75
N ASN A 502 -16.35 -22.49 -11.33
CA ASN A 502 -15.89 -23.41 -10.29
C ASN A 502 -16.54 -23.12 -8.93
N GLN A 503 -16.70 -21.85 -8.57
CA GLN A 503 -17.41 -21.45 -7.35
C GLN A 503 -18.87 -21.94 -7.40
N ARG A 504 -19.59 -21.68 -8.49
CA ARG A 504 -20.98 -22.13 -8.65
C ARG A 504 -21.08 -23.66 -8.60
N ALA A 505 -20.16 -24.37 -9.25
CA ALA A 505 -20.12 -25.83 -9.23
C ALA A 505 -19.87 -26.36 -7.81
N TYR A 506 -18.93 -25.76 -7.08
CA TYR A 506 -18.67 -26.09 -5.68
C TYR A 506 -19.91 -25.88 -4.81
N ASP A 507 -20.54 -24.71 -4.88
CA ASP A 507 -21.70 -24.37 -4.06
C ASP A 507 -22.90 -25.29 -4.31
N LEU A 508 -23.12 -25.70 -5.57
CA LEU A 508 -24.23 -26.57 -5.95
C LEU A 508 -23.99 -28.04 -5.60
N PHE A 509 -22.78 -28.56 -5.85
CA PHE A 509 -22.53 -30.01 -5.81
C PHE A 509 -21.74 -30.46 -4.59
N LEU A 510 -20.76 -29.69 -4.12
CA LEU A 510 -19.82 -30.11 -3.07
C LEU A 510 -20.10 -29.48 -1.71
N SER A 511 -20.47 -28.19 -1.67
CA SER A 511 -20.76 -27.47 -0.43
C SER A 511 -21.78 -28.18 0.47
N PRO A 512 -22.90 -28.73 -0.04
CA PRO A 512 -23.86 -29.46 0.80
C PRO A 512 -23.24 -30.69 1.49
N ILE A 513 -22.36 -31.41 0.79
CA ILE A 513 -21.66 -32.59 1.32
C ILE A 513 -20.66 -32.16 2.39
N VAL A 514 -19.83 -31.15 2.11
CA VAL A 514 -18.82 -30.63 3.05
C VAL A 514 -19.50 -30.11 4.33
N LYS A 515 -20.58 -29.33 4.19
CA LYS A 515 -21.36 -28.83 5.33
C LYS A 515 -21.97 -29.97 6.15
N SER A 516 -22.36 -31.09 5.53
CA SER A 516 -22.91 -32.24 6.27
C SER A 516 -21.89 -32.93 7.20
N TRP A 517 -20.59 -32.77 6.92
CA TRP A 517 -19.50 -33.30 7.75
C TRP A 517 -18.89 -32.24 8.69
N SER A 518 -19.31 -30.99 8.55
CA SER A 518 -18.79 -29.85 9.30
C SER A 518 -19.73 -29.46 10.43
N ASN A 519 -19.17 -29.13 11.58
CA ASN A 519 -19.88 -28.55 12.70
C ASN A 519 -18.90 -27.76 13.58
N GLN A 520 -19.44 -27.08 14.60
CA GLN A 520 -18.64 -26.26 15.51
C GLN A 520 -17.45 -27.01 16.14
N TYR A 521 -17.60 -28.31 16.47
CA TYR A 521 -16.53 -29.10 17.07
C TYR A 521 -15.43 -29.45 16.06
N THR A 522 -15.79 -29.96 14.88
CA THR A 522 -14.80 -30.27 13.83
C THR A 522 -14.07 -29.02 13.38
N ALA A 523 -14.77 -27.90 13.24
CA ALA A 523 -14.18 -26.60 12.92
C ALA A 523 -13.21 -26.13 14.02
N MET A 524 -13.56 -26.29 15.30
CA MET A 524 -12.66 -25.98 16.41
C MET A 524 -11.39 -26.84 16.37
N MET A 525 -11.52 -28.16 16.15
CA MET A 525 -10.38 -29.06 16.03
C MET A 525 -9.50 -28.72 14.82
N GLY A 526 -10.11 -28.42 13.67
CA GLY A 526 -9.40 -27.97 12.48
C GLY A 526 -8.56 -26.72 12.74
N ARG A 527 -9.10 -25.73 13.45
CA ARG A 527 -8.35 -24.52 13.82
C ARG A 527 -7.22 -24.81 14.80
N LEU A 528 -7.45 -25.67 15.80
CA LEU A 528 -6.45 -26.02 16.82
C LEU A 528 -5.26 -26.77 16.23
N PHE A 529 -5.52 -27.71 15.32
CA PHE A 529 -4.50 -28.52 14.64
C PHE A 529 -3.99 -27.91 13.34
N HIS A 530 -4.48 -26.73 12.95
CA HIS A 530 -3.90 -25.97 11.85
C HIS A 530 -2.39 -25.76 12.13
N PRO A 531 -1.48 -26.01 11.17
CA PRO A 531 -0.03 -26.00 11.40
C PRO A 531 0.47 -24.75 12.13
N MET A 532 -0.09 -23.59 11.77
CA MET A 532 0.20 -22.30 12.39
C MET A 532 -0.13 -22.20 13.89
N ARG A 533 -1.20 -22.85 14.37
CA ARG A 533 -1.48 -22.92 15.81
C ARG A 533 -0.77 -24.10 16.47
N PHE A 534 -0.74 -25.24 15.80
CA PHE A 534 -0.10 -26.46 16.27
C PHE A 534 1.35 -26.21 16.70
N GLN A 535 2.15 -25.60 15.84
CA GLN A 535 3.57 -25.32 16.14
C GLN A 535 3.78 -24.40 17.36
N ARG A 536 2.77 -23.62 17.76
CA ARG A 536 2.83 -22.70 18.91
C ARG A 536 2.44 -23.41 20.18
N TRP A 537 1.27 -24.04 20.23
CA TRP A 537 0.85 -24.72 21.45
C TRP A 537 1.64 -26.01 21.72
N ALA A 538 2.14 -26.70 20.69
CA ALA A 538 2.95 -27.91 20.87
C ALA A 538 4.35 -27.60 21.44
N ILE A 539 4.86 -26.38 21.23
CA ILE A 539 6.12 -25.88 21.80
C ILE A 539 5.76 -24.81 22.85
N SER A 540 5.21 -25.26 23.97
CA SER A 540 4.80 -24.43 25.10
C SER A 540 4.85 -25.25 26.39
N ASN A 541 4.55 -24.62 27.53
CA ASN A 541 4.40 -25.30 28.82
C ASN A 541 3.22 -26.30 28.86
N LEU A 542 2.35 -26.33 27.84
CA LEU A 542 1.37 -27.41 27.69
C LEU A 542 2.01 -28.74 27.29
N ASN A 543 3.22 -28.73 26.74
CA ASN A 543 3.94 -29.95 26.38
C ASN A 543 4.81 -30.42 27.55
N PRO A 544 4.45 -31.52 28.23
CA PRO A 544 5.19 -31.99 29.39
C PRO A 544 6.64 -32.34 29.07
N TRP A 545 7.01 -32.64 27.82
CA TRP A 545 8.38 -32.95 27.43
C TRP A 545 9.34 -31.76 27.53
N LEU A 546 8.83 -30.53 27.64
CA LEU A 546 9.61 -29.30 27.73
C LEU A 546 9.80 -28.80 29.17
N TRP A 547 9.34 -29.56 30.18
CA TRP A 547 9.37 -29.15 31.59
C TRP A 547 10.75 -28.75 32.13
N TRP A 548 11.82 -29.35 31.58
CA TRP A 548 13.21 -29.13 32.00
C TRP A 548 13.85 -27.91 31.33
N LEU A 549 13.21 -27.34 30.31
CA LEU A 549 13.83 -26.37 29.41
C LEU A 549 14.00 -24.99 30.06
N GLU A 550 12.97 -24.50 30.74
CA GLU A 550 13.03 -23.23 31.48
C GLU A 550 14.14 -23.22 32.56
N PRO A 551 14.21 -24.19 33.51
CA PRO A 551 15.29 -24.20 34.49
C PRO A 551 16.68 -24.43 33.87
N ALA A 552 16.77 -25.19 32.77
CA ALA A 552 18.02 -25.34 32.03
C ALA A 552 18.45 -24.01 31.37
N ALA A 553 17.50 -23.28 30.78
CA ALA A 553 17.76 -21.99 30.16
C ALA A 553 18.21 -20.95 31.18
N ASP A 554 17.60 -20.91 32.36
CA ASP A 554 18.04 -20.03 33.45
C ASP A 554 19.45 -20.36 33.91
N LYS A 555 19.78 -21.66 34.03
CA LYS A 555 21.15 -22.06 34.37
C LYS A 555 22.17 -21.69 33.28
N VAL A 556 21.77 -21.78 32.02
CA VAL A 556 22.59 -21.34 30.89
C VAL A 556 22.78 -19.83 30.90
N LYS A 557 21.75 -19.03 31.17
CA LYS A 557 21.86 -17.56 31.29
C LYS A 557 22.83 -17.17 32.39
N GLU A 558 22.76 -17.82 33.55
CA GLU A 558 23.70 -17.60 34.67
C GLU A 558 25.16 -17.94 34.33
N ASN A 559 25.37 -18.95 33.48
CA ASN A 559 26.71 -19.50 33.17
C ASN A 559 27.06 -19.31 31.68
N ARG A 560 26.51 -18.27 31.07
CA ARG A 560 26.64 -18.01 29.63
C ARG A 560 28.11 -17.80 29.28
N GLN A 561 28.62 -18.57 28.32
CA GLN A 561 29.98 -18.47 27.78
C GLN A 561 29.90 -18.13 26.29
N PRO A 562 29.60 -16.87 25.94
CA PRO A 562 29.44 -16.47 24.55
C PRO A 562 30.78 -16.42 23.85
N VAL A 563 30.82 -16.89 22.60
CA VAL A 563 32.01 -16.74 21.76
C VAL A 563 31.84 -15.57 20.80
N ALA A 564 32.92 -14.82 20.58
CA ALA A 564 32.94 -13.66 19.71
C ALA A 564 32.50 -14.02 18.28
N SER A 565 31.76 -13.11 17.65
CA SER A 565 31.19 -13.32 16.31
C SER A 565 32.24 -13.45 15.21
N ASP A 566 33.46 -13.00 15.48
CA ASP A 566 34.61 -13.06 14.57
C ASP A 566 35.43 -14.36 14.68
N GLN A 567 35.12 -15.23 15.65
CA GLN A 567 35.73 -16.55 15.76
C GLN A 567 35.49 -17.38 14.49
N GLU A 568 36.51 -18.12 14.06
CA GLU A 568 36.49 -18.89 12.80
C GLU A 568 35.32 -19.87 12.71
N LEU A 569 35.06 -20.66 13.76
CA LEU A 569 33.96 -21.62 13.79
C LEU A 569 32.57 -20.95 13.69
N ARG A 570 32.39 -19.75 14.25
CA ARG A 570 31.16 -18.95 14.10
C ARG A 570 31.00 -18.41 12.67
N LYS A 571 32.09 -18.07 11.99
CA LYS A 571 32.05 -17.68 10.57
C LYS A 571 31.75 -18.87 9.65
N PHE A 572 32.30 -20.05 9.95
CA PHE A 572 31.92 -21.30 9.26
C PHE A 572 30.43 -21.60 9.43
N GLU A 573 29.89 -21.54 10.66
CA GLU A 573 28.45 -21.69 10.93
C GLU A 573 27.61 -20.72 10.10
N ARG A 574 28.00 -19.44 10.04
CA ARG A 574 27.31 -18.43 9.22
C ARG A 574 27.35 -18.76 7.74
N GLY A 575 28.51 -19.15 7.20
CA GLY A 575 28.60 -19.55 5.79
C GLY A 575 27.71 -20.77 5.47
N PHE A 576 27.60 -21.75 6.36
CA PHE A 576 26.65 -22.86 6.18
C PHE A 576 25.19 -22.39 6.20
N SER A 577 24.85 -21.46 7.10
CA SER A 577 23.52 -20.84 7.10
C SER A 577 23.25 -20.12 5.77
N ASP A 578 24.19 -19.31 5.30
CA ASP A 578 24.03 -18.54 4.06
C ASP A 578 23.84 -19.45 2.84
N LEU A 579 24.49 -20.63 2.81
CA LEU A 579 24.26 -21.66 1.78
C LEU A 579 22.86 -22.27 1.84
N ILE A 580 22.31 -22.48 3.04
CA ILE A 580 20.93 -22.97 3.21
C ILE A 580 19.94 -21.90 2.73
N SER A 581 20.14 -20.65 3.14
CA SER A 581 19.34 -19.50 2.70
C SER A 581 19.38 -19.38 1.17
N ALA A 582 20.56 -19.41 0.56
CA ALA A 582 20.73 -19.37 -0.89
C ALA A 582 20.01 -20.52 -1.61
N SER A 583 20.02 -21.72 -1.03
CA SER A 583 19.33 -22.90 -1.59
C SER A 583 17.81 -22.76 -1.53
N LEU A 584 17.28 -22.20 -0.44
CA LEU A 584 15.85 -21.94 -0.27
C LEU A 584 15.37 -20.78 -1.16
N ASP A 585 16.19 -19.74 -1.32
CA ASP A 585 15.94 -18.66 -2.29
C ASP A 585 15.93 -19.21 -3.73
N TYR A 586 16.87 -20.07 -4.09
CA TYR A 586 16.88 -20.72 -5.41
C TYR A 586 15.63 -21.57 -5.63
N TYR A 587 15.20 -22.36 -4.62
CA TYR A 587 13.95 -23.10 -4.67
C TYR A 587 12.74 -22.18 -4.91
N ARG A 588 12.65 -21.06 -4.18
CA ARG A 588 11.60 -20.05 -4.35
C ARG A 588 11.58 -19.54 -5.79
N ASP A 589 12.72 -19.06 -6.29
CA ASP A 589 12.81 -18.46 -7.62
C ASP A 589 12.43 -19.47 -8.73
N VAL A 590 12.84 -20.75 -8.59
CA VAL A 590 12.45 -21.83 -9.51
C VAL A 590 10.95 -22.15 -9.43
N ARG A 591 10.40 -22.25 -8.21
CA ARG A 591 8.96 -22.50 -7.98
C ARG A 591 8.12 -21.37 -8.58
N ASP A 592 8.53 -20.13 -8.38
CA ASP A 592 7.79 -18.95 -8.84
C ASP A 592 7.84 -18.83 -10.37
N ALA A 593 9.00 -19.13 -10.98
CA ALA A 593 9.14 -19.25 -12.44
C ALA A 593 8.27 -20.37 -13.02
N ALA A 594 8.23 -21.53 -12.36
CA ALA A 594 7.39 -22.65 -12.80
C ALA A 594 5.90 -22.33 -12.69
N SER A 595 5.50 -21.63 -11.62
CA SER A 595 4.12 -21.18 -11.41
C SER A 595 3.68 -20.17 -12.48
N GLU A 596 4.54 -19.20 -12.80
CA GLU A 596 4.32 -18.24 -13.90
C GLU A 596 4.15 -18.97 -15.25
N ALA A 597 5.04 -19.91 -15.55
CA ALA A 597 4.98 -20.68 -16.79
C ALA A 597 3.71 -21.54 -16.89
N MET A 598 3.38 -22.28 -15.83
CA MET A 598 2.17 -23.10 -15.78
C MET A 598 0.91 -22.27 -15.95
N PHE A 599 0.87 -21.07 -15.35
CA PHE A 599 -0.24 -20.14 -15.50
C PHE A 599 -0.44 -19.72 -16.96
N PHE A 600 0.62 -19.23 -17.63
CA PHE A 600 0.51 -18.77 -19.01
C PHE A 600 0.26 -19.91 -20.01
N GLN A 601 0.80 -21.11 -19.77
CA GLN A 601 0.48 -22.30 -20.57
C GLN A 601 -1.02 -22.66 -20.48
N THR A 602 -1.56 -22.62 -19.27
CA THR A 602 -2.96 -23.00 -19.01
C THR A 602 -3.94 -21.94 -19.53
N TYR A 603 -3.72 -20.66 -19.18
CA TYR A 603 -4.71 -19.60 -19.42
C TYR A 603 -4.41 -18.73 -20.64
N GLY A 604 -3.14 -18.63 -21.07
CA GLY A 604 -2.78 -17.89 -22.28
C GLY A 604 -3.41 -18.46 -23.55
N SER A 605 -3.54 -19.78 -23.61
CA SER A 605 -4.20 -20.49 -24.71
C SER A 605 -5.73 -20.32 -24.71
N LEU A 606 -6.36 -20.22 -23.55
CA LEU A 606 -7.82 -20.10 -23.39
C LEU A 606 -8.37 -18.74 -23.86
N VAL A 607 -7.61 -17.65 -23.66
CA VAL A 607 -7.98 -16.29 -24.09
C VAL A 607 -8.09 -16.15 -25.61
N SER A 608 -7.47 -17.06 -26.37
CA SER A 608 -7.45 -17.01 -27.84
C SER A 608 -8.82 -17.24 -28.49
N HIS A 609 -9.88 -17.43 -27.70
CA HIS A 609 -11.25 -17.68 -28.13
C HIS A 609 -12.26 -16.55 -27.86
N LYS A 610 -11.90 -15.50 -27.11
CA LYS A 610 -12.80 -14.36 -26.88
C LYS A 610 -12.35 -13.16 -27.73
N PRO A 611 -13.24 -12.56 -28.55
CA PRO A 611 -12.98 -11.24 -29.10
C PRO A 611 -12.72 -10.28 -27.95
N GLN A 612 -11.83 -9.31 -28.17
CA GLN A 612 -11.53 -8.23 -27.26
C GLN A 612 -12.85 -7.63 -26.73
N ALA A 613 -13.22 -7.93 -25.49
CA ALA A 613 -14.01 -7.00 -24.72
C ALA A 613 -13.00 -5.90 -24.38
N ASP A 614 -13.02 -4.83 -25.15
CA ASP A 614 -12.23 -3.65 -24.88
C ASP A 614 -12.66 -3.08 -23.53
N VAL A 615 -12.04 -3.55 -22.45
CA VAL A 615 -12.17 -2.91 -21.13
C VAL A 615 -11.55 -1.50 -21.17
N SER A 616 -10.85 -1.15 -22.26
CA SER A 616 -10.32 0.18 -22.57
C SER A 616 -11.13 1.01 -23.58
N GLN A 617 -12.28 0.55 -24.08
CA GLN A 617 -13.16 1.38 -24.92
C GLN A 617 -14.65 1.13 -24.64
N GLN A 618 -15.09 1.37 -23.40
CA GLN A 618 -16.39 2.03 -23.28
C GLN A 618 -16.15 3.52 -23.58
N SER A 619 -16.07 3.86 -24.87
CA SER A 619 -16.48 5.18 -25.29
C SER A 619 -17.91 5.33 -24.80
N SER A 620 -18.12 6.11 -23.74
CA SER A 620 -19.37 6.82 -23.68
C SER A 620 -19.44 7.61 -24.98
N ASP A 621 -20.39 7.27 -25.85
CA ASP A 621 -20.82 7.99 -27.06
C ASP A 621 -21.31 9.41 -26.70
N ASP A 622 -20.45 10.18 -26.04
CA ASP A 622 -20.69 11.55 -25.67
C ASP A 622 -19.61 12.33 -26.42
N ASP A 623 -19.99 12.73 -27.63
CA ASP A 623 -19.25 13.18 -28.83
C ASP A 623 -18.25 14.36 -28.66
N LEU A 624 -17.76 14.60 -27.43
CA LEU A 624 -16.65 15.47 -27.06
C LEU A 624 -15.96 14.90 -25.81
N THR A 625 -14.64 14.73 -25.87
CA THR A 625 -13.83 14.45 -24.67
C THR A 625 -14.14 15.53 -23.61
N ALA A 626 -14.13 15.18 -22.32
CA ALA A 626 -14.36 16.17 -21.25
C ALA A 626 -13.46 17.41 -21.42
N SER A 627 -12.24 17.22 -21.92
CA SER A 627 -11.28 18.27 -22.31
C SER A 627 -11.81 19.20 -23.40
N GLU A 628 -12.48 18.70 -24.44
CA GLU A 628 -13.06 19.52 -25.51
C GLU A 628 -14.31 20.28 -25.05
N ARG A 629 -15.12 19.70 -24.16
CA ARG A 629 -16.25 20.42 -23.53
C ARG A 629 -15.75 21.58 -22.66
N ILE A 630 -14.72 21.31 -21.85
CA ILE A 630 -14.08 22.32 -21.00
C ILE A 630 -13.41 23.40 -21.86
N ALA A 631 -12.72 23.03 -22.95
CA ALA A 631 -12.12 23.99 -23.87
C ALA A 631 -13.14 24.86 -24.61
N LYS A 632 -14.36 24.37 -24.86
CA LYS A 632 -15.47 25.15 -25.44
C LYS A 632 -16.09 26.14 -24.43
N ALA A 633 -15.95 25.91 -23.14
CA ALA A 633 -16.38 26.83 -22.08
C ALA A 633 -15.30 27.87 -21.71
N VAL A 634 -14.31 28.10 -22.59
CA VAL A 634 -13.15 29.00 -22.38
C VAL A 634 -13.52 30.42 -21.92
N SER A 635 -14.66 30.95 -22.36
CA SER A 635 -15.16 32.29 -22.06
C SER A 635 -16.08 32.34 -20.83
N GLN A 636 -16.36 31.20 -20.19
CA GLN A 636 -17.23 31.10 -19.02
C GLN A 636 -16.41 31.06 -17.72
N GLY A 637 -16.91 31.72 -16.69
CA GLY A 637 -16.30 31.79 -15.36
C GLY A 637 -16.32 33.20 -14.79
N GLY A 638 -15.59 33.41 -13.69
CA GLY A 638 -15.42 34.70 -13.04
C GLY A 638 -14.02 34.89 -12.48
N TYR A 639 -13.94 35.66 -11.40
CA TYR A 639 -12.68 36.04 -10.76
C TYR A 639 -11.80 34.85 -10.33
N ALA A 640 -12.41 33.76 -9.84
CA ALA A 640 -11.67 32.58 -9.40
C ALA A 640 -11.00 31.84 -10.57
N GLU A 641 -11.72 31.70 -11.68
CA GLU A 641 -11.22 31.14 -12.93
C GLU A 641 -10.11 32.00 -13.52
N ALA A 642 -10.23 33.32 -13.46
CA ALA A 642 -9.19 34.24 -13.94
C ALA A 642 -7.88 34.04 -13.17
N ILE A 643 -7.94 34.00 -11.82
CA ILE A 643 -6.76 33.78 -10.97
C ILE A 643 -6.13 32.41 -11.24
N ALA A 644 -6.95 31.36 -11.33
CA ALA A 644 -6.45 30.03 -11.62
C ALA A 644 -5.77 29.95 -12.98
N ARG A 645 -6.36 30.57 -14.01
CA ARG A 645 -5.83 30.62 -15.37
C ARG A 645 -4.48 31.34 -15.42
N ALA A 646 -4.39 32.52 -14.82
CA ALA A 646 -3.15 33.27 -14.79
C ALA A 646 -2.07 32.59 -13.94
N GLY A 647 -2.46 31.99 -12.81
CA GLY A 647 -1.55 31.18 -12.00
C GLY A 647 -0.92 30.02 -12.78
N TYR A 648 -1.70 29.33 -13.62
CA TYR A 648 -1.17 28.29 -14.51
C TYR A 648 -0.27 28.86 -15.62
N LEU A 649 -0.69 29.95 -16.28
CA LEU A 649 0.10 30.60 -17.33
C LEU A 649 1.46 31.08 -16.82
N LEU A 650 1.53 31.53 -15.57
CA LEU A 650 2.75 31.99 -14.90
C LEU A 650 3.52 30.86 -14.18
N SER A 651 3.04 29.62 -14.19
CA SER A 651 3.72 28.49 -13.55
C SER A 651 4.94 28.03 -14.36
N ALA A 652 6.01 27.65 -13.65
CA ALA A 652 7.19 27.06 -14.27
C ALA A 652 6.92 25.58 -14.60
N ARG A 653 6.72 25.27 -15.89
CA ARG A 653 6.31 23.94 -16.35
C ARG A 653 7.44 22.91 -16.15
N GLY A 654 7.07 21.71 -15.70
CA GLY A 654 7.97 20.56 -15.61
C GLY A 654 9.09 20.68 -14.56
N LYS A 655 9.03 21.67 -13.67
CA LYS A 655 9.99 21.81 -12.57
C LYS A 655 9.46 21.13 -11.30
N PRO A 656 10.35 20.57 -10.45
CA PRO A 656 9.96 20.10 -9.12
C PRO A 656 9.30 21.21 -8.31
N LEU A 657 8.29 20.85 -7.52
CA LEU A 657 7.61 21.72 -6.58
C LEU A 657 8.16 21.45 -5.18
N PRO A 658 9.16 22.22 -4.70
CA PRO A 658 9.71 22.05 -3.37
C PRO A 658 8.70 22.49 -2.30
N LEU A 659 8.76 21.85 -1.12
CA LEU A 659 7.87 22.16 -0.01
C LEU A 659 7.87 23.66 0.37
N ALA A 660 9.01 24.33 0.22
CA ALA A 660 9.19 25.76 0.48
C ALA A 660 8.23 26.66 -0.33
N GLN A 661 7.85 26.27 -1.56
CA GLN A 661 6.88 27.01 -2.36
C GLN A 661 5.49 27.03 -1.71
N PHE A 662 5.11 25.96 -1.00
CA PHE A 662 3.82 25.89 -0.31
C PHE A 662 3.81 26.71 0.98
N GLU A 663 4.93 26.79 1.67
CA GLU A 663 5.08 27.69 2.81
C GLU A 663 5.02 29.16 2.37
N LEU A 664 5.61 29.52 1.21
CA LEU A 664 5.39 30.83 0.62
C LEU A 664 3.91 31.05 0.27
N LYS A 665 3.26 30.07 -0.36
CA LYS A 665 1.83 30.15 -0.71
C LYS A 665 0.94 30.39 0.52
N LYS A 666 1.23 29.75 1.66
CA LYS A 666 0.53 30.02 2.93
C LYS A 666 0.69 31.47 3.38
N LYS A 667 1.92 32.01 3.32
CA LYS A 667 2.19 33.42 3.66
C LYS A 667 1.43 34.37 2.73
N LEU A 668 1.41 34.09 1.43
CA LEU A 668 0.67 34.88 0.44
C LEU A 668 -0.84 34.84 0.68
N ILE A 669 -1.40 33.68 1.00
CA ILE A 669 -2.81 33.54 1.36
C ILE A 669 -3.15 34.33 2.62
N ALA A 670 -2.28 34.32 3.63
CA ALA A 670 -2.47 35.12 4.84
C ALA A 670 -2.40 36.62 4.57
N LYS A 671 -1.49 37.08 3.71
CA LYS A 671 -1.26 38.49 3.37
C LYS A 671 -2.35 39.06 2.45
N TYR A 672 -2.71 38.33 1.40
CA TYR A 672 -3.64 38.77 0.35
C TYR A 672 -4.99 38.06 0.37
N GLY A 673 -5.34 37.39 1.48
CA GLY A 673 -6.58 36.58 1.58
C GLY A 673 -7.87 37.35 1.29
N HIS A 674 -7.87 38.68 1.45
CA HIS A 674 -9.00 39.54 1.09
C HIS A 674 -9.22 39.70 -0.43
N LEU A 675 -8.17 39.47 -1.22
CA LEU A 675 -8.19 39.45 -2.70
C LEU A 675 -8.32 38.03 -3.24
N ILE A 676 -8.34 36.99 -2.40
CA ILE A 676 -8.45 35.60 -2.86
C ILE A 676 -9.92 35.18 -2.90
N PRO A 677 -10.37 34.45 -3.94
CA PRO A 677 -11.74 33.96 -4.03
C PRO A 677 -12.15 33.14 -2.80
N LYS A 678 -13.34 33.41 -2.28
CA LYS A 678 -13.94 32.68 -1.15
C LYS A 678 -14.57 31.37 -1.61
N VAL A 679 -13.74 30.44 -2.08
CA VAL A 679 -14.15 29.08 -2.48
C VAL A 679 -13.52 28.04 -1.56
N THR A 680 -14.15 26.86 -1.45
CA THR A 680 -13.55 25.75 -0.71
C THR A 680 -12.28 25.25 -1.40
N PRO A 681 -11.32 24.62 -0.68
CA PRO A 681 -10.13 24.05 -1.30
C PRO A 681 -10.43 23.04 -2.41
N GLU A 682 -11.49 22.24 -2.25
CA GLU A 682 -11.99 21.29 -3.26
C GLU A 682 -12.43 22.01 -4.53
N GLN A 683 -13.32 23.01 -4.42
CA GLN A 683 -13.76 23.81 -5.56
C GLN A 683 -12.57 24.50 -6.23
N MET A 684 -11.62 25.02 -5.46
CA MET A 684 -10.42 25.65 -6.03
C MET A 684 -9.58 24.65 -6.83
N ARG A 685 -9.46 23.39 -6.41
CA ARG A 685 -8.76 22.35 -7.20
C ARG A 685 -9.47 22.07 -8.51
N ILE A 686 -10.80 21.91 -8.50
CA ILE A 686 -11.61 21.72 -9.72
C ILE A 686 -11.43 22.90 -10.68
N ILE A 687 -11.54 24.13 -10.16
CA ILE A 687 -11.34 25.36 -10.96
C ILE A 687 -9.92 25.37 -11.56
N ARG A 688 -8.88 25.12 -10.75
CA ARG A 688 -7.49 25.06 -11.23
C ARG A 688 -7.31 24.04 -12.34
N GLY A 689 -7.83 22.84 -12.14
CA GLY A 689 -7.72 21.76 -13.12
C GLY A 689 -8.42 22.08 -14.44
N ASN A 690 -9.65 22.59 -14.39
CA ASN A 690 -10.37 23.01 -15.59
C ASN A 690 -9.64 24.13 -16.34
N GLN A 691 -9.11 25.13 -15.63
CA GLN A 691 -8.36 26.23 -16.26
C GLN A 691 -7.02 25.77 -16.83
N GLU A 692 -6.38 24.80 -16.21
CA GLU A 692 -5.18 24.17 -16.76
C GLU A 692 -5.48 23.39 -18.05
N VAL A 693 -6.53 22.56 -18.07
CA VAL A 693 -6.98 21.84 -19.27
C VAL A 693 -7.26 22.83 -20.40
N ILE A 694 -7.98 23.91 -20.12
CA ILE A 694 -8.21 25.03 -21.06
C ILE A 694 -6.89 25.58 -21.62
N CYS A 695 -5.94 25.91 -20.74
CA CYS A 695 -4.68 26.51 -21.15
C CYS A 695 -3.77 25.53 -21.93
N ARG A 696 -3.87 24.22 -21.71
CA ARG A 696 -3.13 23.19 -22.45
C ARG A 696 -3.65 23.05 -23.88
N HIS A 697 -4.97 22.99 -24.05
CA HIS A 697 -5.60 22.76 -25.37
C HIS A 697 -5.81 24.03 -26.18
N ALA A 698 -6.01 25.19 -25.53
CA ALA A 698 -6.35 26.44 -26.19
C ALA A 698 -5.61 27.66 -25.60
N PRO A 699 -4.26 27.66 -25.51
CA PRO A 699 -3.48 28.67 -24.78
C PRO A 699 -3.74 30.10 -25.24
N GLN A 700 -3.84 30.33 -26.56
CA GLN A 700 -4.07 31.66 -27.12
C GLN A 700 -5.50 32.15 -26.85
N ARG A 701 -6.50 31.27 -26.94
CA ARG A 701 -7.89 31.60 -26.62
C ARG A 701 -8.07 31.83 -25.12
N ALA A 702 -7.44 31.02 -24.28
CA ALA A 702 -7.45 31.18 -22.83
C ALA A 702 -6.91 32.56 -22.41
N LEU A 703 -5.80 33.00 -23.01
CA LEU A 703 -5.25 34.33 -22.78
C LEU A 703 -6.20 35.43 -23.26
N LYS A 704 -6.67 35.38 -24.52
CA LYS A 704 -7.54 36.41 -25.10
C LYS A 704 -8.88 36.60 -24.39
N THR A 705 -9.40 35.55 -23.76
CA THR A 705 -10.69 35.57 -23.04
C THR A 705 -10.55 35.88 -21.56
N LEU A 706 -9.32 36.08 -21.05
CA LEU A 706 -9.10 36.47 -19.66
C LEU A 706 -9.88 37.74 -19.22
N PRO A 707 -10.01 38.80 -20.05
CA PRO A 707 -10.82 39.96 -19.69
C PRO A 707 -12.31 39.65 -19.52
N LEU A 708 -12.83 38.65 -20.26
CA LEU A 708 -14.24 38.24 -20.16
C LEU A 708 -14.57 37.61 -18.78
N LEU A 709 -13.56 37.03 -18.12
CA LEU A 709 -13.71 36.48 -16.76
C LEU A 709 -13.69 37.56 -15.67
N LEU A 710 -13.20 38.76 -15.99
CA LEU A 710 -13.07 39.91 -15.10
C LEU A 710 -14.14 40.94 -15.46
N SER A 711 -15.41 40.52 -15.40
CA SER A 711 -16.55 41.30 -15.89
C SER A 711 -16.82 42.62 -15.15
N THR A 712 -16.20 42.84 -13.98
CA THR A 712 -16.34 44.09 -13.22
C THR A 712 -15.00 44.83 -13.13
N PRO A 713 -14.99 46.18 -13.16
CA PRO A 713 -13.77 46.97 -12.97
C PRO A 713 -13.04 46.65 -11.66
N THR A 714 -13.80 46.35 -10.61
CA THR A 714 -13.27 45.95 -9.30
C THR A 714 -12.55 44.61 -9.35
N ASP A 715 -13.09 43.62 -10.08
CA ASP A 715 -12.42 42.33 -10.26
C ASP A 715 -11.11 42.49 -11.04
N GLN A 716 -11.09 43.34 -12.06
CA GLN A 716 -9.89 43.63 -12.84
C GLN A 716 -8.80 44.31 -11.99
N GLU A 717 -9.17 45.30 -11.19
CA GLU A 717 -8.24 46.00 -10.28
C GLU A 717 -7.70 45.06 -9.18
N ASN A 718 -8.59 44.29 -8.54
CA ASN A 718 -8.20 43.30 -7.54
C ASN A 718 -7.30 42.21 -8.12
N PHE A 719 -7.58 41.77 -9.36
CA PHE A 719 -6.80 40.76 -10.06
C PHE A 719 -5.37 41.24 -10.34
N LEU A 720 -5.22 42.44 -10.92
CA LEU A 720 -3.92 43.02 -11.21
C LEU A 720 -3.11 43.21 -9.94
N THR A 721 -3.73 43.79 -8.90
CA THR A 721 -3.11 43.97 -7.58
C THR A 721 -2.60 42.65 -7.01
N LEU A 722 -3.43 41.60 -7.05
CA LEU A 722 -3.05 40.29 -6.53
C LEU A 722 -1.90 39.67 -7.32
N ILE A 723 -1.96 39.68 -8.65
CA ILE A 723 -0.92 39.06 -9.48
C ILE A 723 0.41 39.76 -9.33
N GLU A 724 0.43 41.10 -9.35
CA GLU A 724 1.67 41.86 -9.19
C GLU A 724 2.30 41.57 -7.84
N ALA A 725 1.51 41.62 -6.76
CA ALA A 725 2.00 41.39 -5.42
C ALA A 725 2.47 39.93 -5.20
N VAL A 726 1.80 38.94 -5.79
CA VAL A 726 2.21 37.53 -5.75
C VAL A 726 3.47 37.29 -6.57
N VAL A 727 3.59 37.89 -7.76
CA VAL A 727 4.76 37.77 -8.61
C VAL A 727 5.98 38.42 -7.96
N ASP A 728 5.83 39.60 -7.35
CA ASP A 728 6.92 40.30 -6.67
C ASP A 728 7.44 39.46 -5.49
N ASP A 729 6.55 39.01 -4.61
CA ASP A 729 6.93 38.17 -3.46
C ASP A 729 7.53 36.80 -3.91
N TYR A 730 7.01 36.22 -5.01
CA TYR A 730 7.53 34.98 -5.58
C TYR A 730 8.91 35.16 -6.22
N SER A 731 9.08 36.20 -7.04
CA SER A 731 10.33 36.50 -7.74
C SER A 731 11.45 36.86 -6.77
N ALA A 732 11.15 37.52 -5.65
CA ALA A 732 12.10 37.79 -4.58
C ALA A 732 12.64 36.50 -3.92
N THR A 733 11.85 35.43 -3.92
CA THR A 733 12.20 34.17 -3.23
C THR A 733 12.81 33.13 -4.17
N PHE A 734 12.24 32.95 -5.37
CA PHE A 734 12.60 31.86 -6.30
C PHE A 734 13.13 32.36 -7.65
N GLY A 735 13.15 33.68 -7.87
CA GLY A 735 13.40 34.27 -9.19
C GLY A 735 12.25 34.04 -10.17
N MET A 736 12.29 34.75 -11.30
CA MET A 736 11.40 34.52 -12.44
C MET A 736 12.23 34.11 -13.66
N THR A 737 11.69 33.18 -14.43
CA THR A 737 12.25 32.84 -15.76
C THR A 737 11.84 33.90 -16.79
N GLU A 738 12.58 33.95 -17.90
CA GLU A 738 12.28 34.83 -19.04
C GLU A 738 10.89 34.53 -19.63
N GLU A 739 10.51 33.25 -19.71
CA GLU A 739 9.18 32.82 -20.16
C GLU A 739 8.06 33.36 -19.26
N GLN A 740 8.23 33.27 -17.93
CA GLN A 740 7.24 33.78 -16.98
C GLN A 740 7.11 35.31 -17.06
N SER A 741 8.23 36.02 -17.20
CA SER A 741 8.25 37.48 -17.35
C SER A 741 7.54 37.92 -18.64
N THR A 742 7.80 37.21 -19.75
CA THR A 742 7.13 37.43 -21.03
C THR A 742 5.64 37.15 -20.94
N MET A 743 5.24 36.06 -20.27
CA MET A 743 3.83 35.73 -20.09
C MET A 743 3.11 36.76 -19.21
N LEU A 744 3.75 37.26 -18.16
CA LEU A 744 3.20 38.33 -17.33
C LEU A 744 2.93 39.59 -18.15
N GLN A 745 3.86 39.97 -19.03
CA GLN A 745 3.65 41.12 -19.91
C GLN A 745 2.46 40.87 -20.85
N ARG A 746 2.33 39.69 -21.44
CA ARG A 746 1.19 39.34 -22.29
C ARG A 746 -0.15 39.36 -21.54
N ILE A 747 -0.18 38.96 -20.28
CA ILE A 747 -1.36 39.08 -19.41
C ILE A 747 -1.72 40.55 -19.21
N ARG A 748 -0.72 41.41 -18.92
CA ARG A 748 -0.94 42.87 -18.80
C ARG A 748 -1.51 43.43 -20.09
N ASP A 749 -0.91 43.12 -21.24
CA ASP A 749 -1.30 43.68 -22.52
C ASP A 749 -2.78 43.38 -22.84
N VAL A 750 -3.24 42.15 -22.60
CA VAL A 750 -4.64 41.76 -22.87
C VAL A 750 -5.64 42.42 -21.93
N LEU A 751 -5.21 42.80 -20.72
CA LEU A 751 -6.07 43.49 -19.75
C LEU A 751 -6.10 45.02 -19.96
N HIS A 752 -5.13 45.61 -20.66
CA HIS A 752 -5.08 47.05 -20.93
C HIS A 752 -5.80 47.46 -22.22
N VAL A 753 -6.38 46.52 -22.99
CA VAL A 753 -7.16 46.84 -24.20
C VAL A 753 -8.59 47.23 -23.78
N PRO A 754 -9.06 48.46 -24.05
CA PRO A 754 -10.41 48.90 -23.69
C PRO A 754 -11.48 48.14 -24.49
N GLU A 755 -12.61 47.85 -23.83
CA GLU A 755 -13.80 47.24 -24.43
C GLU A 755 -14.17 47.91 -25.75
N GLN A 756 -13.91 47.25 -26.89
CA GLN A 756 -14.70 47.28 -28.13
C GLN A 756 -13.99 46.50 -29.23
N THR A 757 -14.25 45.20 -29.33
CA THR A 757 -14.18 44.53 -30.63
C THR A 757 -15.22 43.40 -30.68
N PRO A 758 -16.21 43.44 -31.59
CA PRO A 758 -17.25 42.42 -31.72
C PRO A 758 -16.74 40.99 -32.03
N GLU A 759 -15.44 40.83 -32.27
CA GLU A 759 -14.81 39.53 -32.56
C GLU A 759 -14.67 38.62 -31.35
N LEU A 760 -14.60 39.14 -30.12
CA LEU A 760 -14.45 38.30 -28.92
C LEU A 760 -15.73 37.50 -28.58
N ALA A 761 -16.90 37.94 -29.05
CA ALA A 761 -18.18 37.27 -28.83
C ALA A 761 -18.47 36.12 -29.82
N ARG A 762 -17.60 35.89 -30.82
CA ARG A 762 -17.75 34.82 -31.83
C ARG A 762 -16.74 33.66 -31.67
N VAL A 763 -15.94 33.64 -30.59
CA VAL A 763 -14.84 32.67 -30.37
C VAL A 763 -15.21 31.57 -29.39
#